data_AF-V6LVV5-F1
#
_entry.id   AF-V6LVV5-F1
#
_cell.length_a   1.000
_cell.length_b   1.000
_cell.length_c   1.000
_cell.angle_alpha   90.00
_cell.angle_beta   90.00
_cell.angle_gamma   90.00
#
_symmetry.space_group_name_H-M   'P 1'
#
loop_
_entity.id
_entity.type
_entity.pdbx_description
1 polymer ?
#
loop_
_entity_poly.entity_id
_entity_poly.type
_entity_poly.pdbx_seq_one_letter_code
_entity_poly.pdbx_strand_id
1 'polypeptide(L)'
;MSSARSVFMMRNRMRLKIFWKSHRTPCRRKNVIFTTFCDCAIEIYSIMCQYLCCINICIYKCPYFQQLRYNYFKNIYRLLFLYEYCRIFQLSTNYSYLIIYYLKQPRLLCILNIMTYKIFVVSILYIQYQLLQYYQIKMKSSRSLEIESFLELERNTFIKQQQLRLKISQNYGYDQKTLRSFVTKHSFCYRNSVQQNQGISRTFIMIMALISSSLVSFPELYIADSLAAQQDYVQTVLDISLSQLGMLSSVIFLPSLFMPLICLPIIDKFGPILAGFYMNLFVLIITIPMGIFSQNYIGIIITRILAGIFQETTFLIQSSIIMKYIQPNKIAISFGIVSSVTALASLISFVFVPIIMSEQDYQHNQSQYIQKYCLTFWLNFYITLICISFYVLSSIFLIRDEKKLKEDHKQLKIQYYPDNSLTADSFLCSDNDNSVISKQNQILAVIKQLQYDTLQPNNINNRFKIQKYFNLPLDFWIINFSYCLLISVCYGSQTIILSYITLHGGLDLASQTGITISVSAMLGGPIFSVLIYFCGRRPLFQVILSLIGIISFGFLFFSPQMSPHISIFIIGILDGGASVVGRSLITNVIKQQQFDTGYAISGIFQSVGQFALPPVSGLFTMNWPNDQSGSIWFWIFMLFIGLVLSVITLIRDIKFFNKKLSK
;
A
#
# COMPACT_ATOMS: atom_id res chain seq x y z
N MET A 1 -38.95 -55.12 -2.14
CA MET A 1 -38.48 -56.52 -2.10
C MET A 1 -38.54 -57.09 -3.51
N SER A 2 -37.42 -57.65 -4.00
CA SER A 2 -37.21 -58.67 -5.05
C SER A 2 -38.29 -58.88 -6.15
N SER A 3 -38.02 -59.11 -7.44
CA SER A 3 -36.79 -59.42 -8.20
C SER A 3 -37.20 -59.67 -9.66
N ALA A 4 -36.35 -59.21 -10.58
CA ALA A 4 -36.01 -59.67 -11.93
C ALA A 4 -36.83 -60.77 -12.68
N ARG A 5 -37.11 -60.49 -13.97
CA ARG A 5 -36.90 -61.27 -15.23
C ARG A 5 -37.81 -60.66 -16.33
N SER A 6 -37.53 -60.55 -17.63
CA SER A 6 -36.53 -61.16 -18.53
C SER A 6 -36.63 -60.56 -19.96
N VAL A 7 -35.47 -60.41 -20.62
CA VAL A 7 -35.13 -60.82 -22.01
C VAL A 7 -35.85 -60.19 -23.24
N PHE A 8 -35.06 -59.51 -24.09
CA PHE A 8 -34.92 -59.89 -25.52
C PHE A 8 -33.59 -59.38 -26.12
N MET A 9 -32.80 -60.30 -26.70
CA MET A 9 -31.61 -60.04 -27.50
C MET A 9 -32.01 -59.68 -28.94
N MET A 10 -31.27 -58.77 -29.59
CA MET A 10 -30.77 -59.08 -30.93
C MET A 10 -29.44 -58.40 -31.22
N ARG A 11 -28.54 -59.23 -31.74
CA ARG A 11 -27.12 -59.05 -32.02
C ARG A 11 -27.00 -58.58 -33.48
N ASN A 12 -26.20 -57.56 -33.78
CA ASN A 12 -25.52 -57.52 -35.06
C ASN A 12 -24.21 -56.74 -34.98
N ARG A 13 -23.11 -57.48 -35.15
CA ARG A 13 -21.74 -56.98 -35.36
C ARG A 13 -21.60 -56.61 -36.84
N MET A 14 -21.12 -55.42 -37.15
CA MET A 14 -20.35 -55.22 -38.38
C MET A 14 -19.07 -54.41 -38.14
N ARG A 15 -18.04 -54.88 -38.82
CA ARG A 15 -16.61 -54.58 -38.77
C ARG A 15 -16.30 -53.09 -38.98
N LEU A 16 -15.57 -52.48 -38.05
CA LEU A 16 -14.88 -51.21 -38.26
C LEU A 16 -13.50 -51.47 -38.87
N LYS A 17 -13.40 -51.25 -40.19
CA LYS A 17 -12.12 -51.12 -40.89
C LYS A 17 -11.56 -49.72 -40.67
N ILE A 18 -10.28 -49.70 -40.35
CA ILE A 18 -9.36 -48.58 -40.26
C ILE A 18 -9.47 -47.70 -41.51
N PHE A 19 -9.73 -46.40 -41.35
CA PHE A 19 -9.38 -45.38 -42.32
C PHE A 19 -8.90 -44.12 -41.58
N TRP A 20 -7.58 -43.93 -41.61
CA TRP A 20 -6.91 -42.73 -41.17
C TRP A 20 -7.22 -41.63 -42.19
N LYS A 21 -8.07 -40.66 -41.83
CA LYS A 21 -8.32 -39.47 -42.66
C LYS A 21 -7.91 -38.23 -41.86
N SER A 22 -6.75 -37.70 -42.22
CA SER A 22 -6.16 -36.45 -41.76
C SER A 22 -7.11 -35.27 -42.01
N HIS A 23 -7.61 -34.65 -40.93
CA HIS A 23 -8.20 -33.32 -40.96
C HIS A 23 -7.21 -32.32 -40.37
N ARG A 24 -6.52 -31.59 -41.25
CA ARG A 24 -5.81 -30.35 -40.92
C ARG A 24 -6.85 -29.24 -40.69
N THR A 25 -6.88 -28.66 -39.50
CA THR A 25 -7.63 -27.44 -39.19
C THR A 25 -6.79 -26.17 -39.48
N PRO A 26 -7.39 -25.05 -39.93
CA PRO A 26 -6.67 -23.85 -40.32
C PRO A 26 -6.55 -22.86 -39.14
N CYS A 27 -5.57 -23.05 -38.25
CA CYS A 27 -5.27 -22.10 -37.16
C CYS A 27 -4.00 -21.28 -37.41
N ARG A 28 -3.86 -20.66 -38.59
CA ARG A 28 -2.69 -19.80 -38.91
C ARG A 28 -2.99 -18.36 -39.34
N ARG A 29 -4.27 -17.94 -39.45
CA ARG A 29 -4.59 -16.59 -39.95
C ARG A 29 -4.83 -15.50 -38.89
N LYS A 30 -5.01 -15.83 -37.60
CA LYS A 30 -5.24 -14.81 -36.56
C LYS A 30 -3.96 -14.19 -35.98
N ASN A 31 -2.80 -14.84 -36.11
CA ASN A 31 -1.53 -14.31 -35.59
C ASN A 31 -0.84 -13.33 -36.54
N VAL A 32 -1.19 -13.32 -37.83
CA VAL A 32 -0.52 -12.45 -38.81
C VAL A 32 -0.95 -10.99 -38.66
N ILE A 33 -2.22 -10.74 -38.30
CA ILE A 33 -2.76 -9.37 -38.20
C ILE A 33 -2.17 -8.61 -37.00
N PHE A 34 -1.90 -9.30 -35.89
CA PHE A 34 -1.35 -8.68 -34.67
C PHE A 34 0.17 -8.43 -34.79
N THR A 35 0.92 -9.32 -35.47
CA THR A 35 2.34 -9.09 -35.76
C THR A 35 2.52 -7.96 -36.77
N THR A 36 1.71 -7.90 -37.83
CA THR A 36 1.79 -6.80 -38.81
C THR A 36 1.45 -5.44 -38.23
N PHE A 37 0.57 -5.37 -37.22
CA PHE A 37 0.23 -4.11 -36.55
C PHE A 37 1.39 -3.60 -35.67
N CYS A 38 2.11 -4.52 -35.00
CA CYS A 38 3.32 -4.20 -34.24
C CYS A 38 4.48 -3.80 -35.16
N ASP A 39 4.67 -4.49 -36.29
CA ASP A 39 5.76 -4.22 -37.22
C ASP A 39 5.57 -2.86 -37.94
N CYS A 40 4.33 -2.51 -38.33
CA CYS A 40 4.00 -1.18 -38.85
C CYS A 40 4.20 -0.06 -37.82
N ALA A 41 3.90 -0.30 -36.54
CA ALA A 41 4.14 0.67 -35.47
C ALA A 41 5.65 0.90 -35.25
N ILE A 42 6.47 -0.14 -35.39
CA ILE A 42 7.94 -0.05 -35.30
C ILE A 42 8.52 0.75 -36.47
N GLU A 43 8.02 0.55 -37.69
CA GLU A 43 8.51 1.25 -38.89
C GLU A 43 8.16 2.74 -38.88
N ILE A 44 6.91 3.09 -38.52
CA ILE A 44 6.47 4.49 -38.36
C ILE A 44 7.29 5.21 -37.27
N TYR A 45 7.65 4.50 -36.20
CA TYR A 45 8.40 5.07 -35.09
C TYR A 45 9.91 5.20 -35.38
N SER A 46 10.49 4.29 -36.16
CA SER A 46 11.86 4.40 -36.69
C SER A 46 12.02 5.66 -37.56
N ILE A 47 11.02 5.94 -38.40
CA ILE A 47 10.96 7.13 -39.25
C ILE A 47 10.84 8.41 -38.39
N MET A 48 10.02 8.39 -37.33
CA MET A 48 9.94 9.52 -36.37
C MET A 48 11.25 9.75 -35.62
N CYS A 49 11.97 8.70 -35.24
CA CYS A 49 13.27 8.79 -34.58
C CYS A 49 14.37 9.35 -35.50
N GLN A 50 14.38 8.98 -36.78
CA GLN A 50 15.30 9.58 -37.77
C GLN A 50 14.99 11.07 -37.96
N TYR A 51 13.72 11.46 -38.02
CA TYR A 51 13.30 12.87 -38.08
C TYR A 51 13.71 13.68 -36.85
N LEU A 52 13.52 13.13 -35.65
CA LEU A 52 13.90 13.78 -34.39
C LEU A 52 15.43 13.90 -34.22
N CYS A 53 16.19 12.94 -34.74
CA CYS A 53 17.66 13.00 -34.73
C CYS A 53 18.18 14.10 -35.68
N CYS A 54 17.58 14.23 -36.88
CA CYS A 54 17.88 15.32 -37.81
C CYS A 54 17.54 16.71 -37.22
N ILE A 55 16.41 16.83 -36.52
CA ILE A 55 16.02 18.07 -35.84
C ILE A 55 17.01 18.44 -34.72
N ASN A 56 17.50 17.45 -33.96
CA ASN A 56 18.50 17.67 -32.91
C ASN A 56 19.85 18.15 -33.46
N ILE A 57 20.28 17.62 -34.62
CA ILE A 57 21.53 18.05 -35.28
C ILE A 57 21.40 19.49 -35.81
N CYS A 58 20.24 19.90 -36.31
CA CYS A 58 19.98 21.27 -36.74
C CYS A 58 19.90 22.27 -35.58
N ILE A 59 19.34 21.88 -34.43
CA ILE A 59 19.21 22.75 -33.25
C ILE A 59 20.56 23.00 -32.56
N TYR A 60 21.51 22.08 -32.67
CA TYR A 60 22.83 22.21 -32.04
C TYR A 60 23.72 23.32 -32.65
N LYS A 61 23.38 23.86 -33.82
CA LYS A 61 24.17 24.91 -34.50
C LYS A 61 23.65 26.33 -34.34
N CYS A 62 22.52 26.57 -33.66
CA CYS A 62 21.90 27.89 -33.63
C CYS A 62 21.84 28.51 -32.20
N PRO A 63 22.55 29.63 -31.94
CA PRO A 63 22.64 30.22 -30.60
C PRO A 63 21.35 30.90 -30.09
N TYR A 64 20.30 31.04 -30.92
CA TYR A 64 19.08 31.79 -30.59
C TYR A 64 18.02 31.00 -29.79
N PHE A 65 18.22 29.70 -29.52
CA PHE A 65 17.17 28.81 -28.99
C PHE A 65 17.24 28.47 -27.48
N GLN A 66 18.02 29.20 -26.69
CA GLN A 66 18.26 28.84 -25.28
C GLN A 66 17.06 28.98 -24.34
N GLN A 67 16.05 29.79 -24.68
CA GLN A 67 14.88 30.04 -23.79
C GLN A 67 13.71 29.06 -24.01
N LEU A 68 13.55 28.51 -25.23
CA LEU A 68 12.60 27.43 -25.53
C LEU A 68 13.05 26.06 -24.98
N ARG A 69 14.33 25.96 -24.58
CA ARG A 69 15.00 24.76 -24.06
C ARG A 69 14.33 24.17 -22.82
N TYR A 70 13.74 25.00 -21.95
CA TYR A 70 13.17 24.55 -20.67
C TYR A 70 11.86 23.76 -20.84
N ASN A 71 10.93 24.25 -21.66
CA ASN A 71 9.64 23.58 -21.87
C ASN A 71 9.79 22.35 -22.77
N TYR A 72 10.73 22.37 -23.72
CA TYR A 72 10.97 21.26 -24.64
C TYR A 72 11.67 20.07 -23.94
N PHE A 73 12.72 20.33 -23.14
CA PHE A 73 13.37 19.26 -22.36
C PHE A 73 12.45 18.66 -21.29
N LYS A 74 11.56 19.45 -20.69
CA LYS A 74 10.55 18.96 -19.75
C LYS A 74 9.61 17.92 -20.39
N ASN A 75 9.26 18.10 -21.67
CA ASN A 75 8.41 17.16 -22.40
C ASN A 75 9.19 15.94 -22.91
N ILE A 76 10.45 16.11 -23.34
CA ILE A 76 11.32 15.00 -23.75
C ILE A 76 11.65 14.08 -22.56
N TYR A 77 11.94 14.63 -21.38
CA TYR A 77 12.17 13.81 -20.18
C TYR A 77 10.91 13.08 -19.71
N ARG A 78 9.72 13.67 -19.90
CA ARG A 78 8.45 12.99 -19.66
C ARG A 78 8.24 11.81 -20.62
N LEU A 79 8.59 11.99 -21.90
CA LEU A 79 8.49 10.94 -22.92
C LEU A 79 9.55 9.84 -22.72
N LEU A 80 10.78 10.17 -22.32
CA LEU A 80 11.83 9.20 -22.01
C LEU A 80 11.52 8.38 -20.74
N PHE A 81 10.91 9.02 -19.73
CA PHE A 81 10.42 8.31 -18.54
C PHE A 81 9.26 7.36 -18.90
N LEU A 82 8.32 7.81 -19.75
CA LEU A 82 7.27 6.94 -20.28
C LEU A 82 7.85 5.79 -21.13
N TYR A 83 8.89 6.04 -21.92
CA TYR A 83 9.58 5.05 -22.75
C TYR A 83 10.24 3.95 -21.91
N GLU A 84 11.04 4.30 -20.89
CA GLU A 84 11.67 3.29 -20.03
C GLU A 84 10.62 2.54 -19.20
N TYR A 85 9.53 3.19 -18.80
CA TYR A 85 8.40 2.52 -18.15
C TYR A 85 7.69 1.54 -19.10
N CYS A 86 7.39 1.94 -20.34
CA CYS A 86 6.81 1.07 -21.37
C CYS A 86 7.74 -0.08 -21.77
N ARG A 87 9.06 0.15 -21.78
CA ARG A 87 10.08 -0.88 -22.05
C ARG A 87 10.15 -1.90 -20.91
N ILE A 88 10.11 -1.46 -19.65
CA ILE A 88 10.01 -2.34 -18.48
C ILE A 88 8.69 -3.12 -18.50
N PHE A 89 7.59 -2.46 -18.88
CA PHE A 89 6.28 -3.10 -19.07
C PHE A 89 6.33 -4.20 -20.15
N GLN A 90 6.91 -3.92 -21.32
CA GLN A 90 7.06 -4.87 -22.42
C GLN A 90 8.00 -6.03 -22.08
N LEU A 91 9.08 -5.78 -21.34
CA LEU A 91 9.96 -6.82 -20.80
C LEU A 91 9.18 -7.69 -19.80
N SER A 92 8.40 -7.11 -18.88
CA SER A 92 7.62 -7.86 -17.89
C SER A 92 6.56 -8.77 -18.52
N THR A 93 5.89 -8.33 -19.59
CA THR A 93 4.91 -9.13 -20.35
C THR A 93 5.56 -10.24 -21.17
N ASN A 94 6.71 -9.97 -21.79
CA ASN A 94 7.45 -11.01 -22.53
C ASN A 94 8.06 -12.05 -21.59
N TYR A 95 8.55 -11.64 -20.41
CA TYR A 95 9.07 -12.56 -19.40
C TYR A 95 7.99 -13.38 -18.71
N SER A 96 6.78 -12.85 -18.48
CA SER A 96 5.68 -13.66 -17.93
C SER A 96 5.26 -14.76 -18.89
N TYR A 97 5.19 -14.49 -20.21
CA TYR A 97 4.99 -15.54 -21.21
C TYR A 97 6.15 -16.56 -21.26
N LEU A 98 7.40 -16.11 -21.13
CA LEU A 98 8.56 -17.00 -21.11
C LEU A 98 8.60 -17.86 -19.84
N ILE A 99 8.28 -17.30 -18.69
CA ILE A 99 8.20 -18.00 -17.39
C ILE A 99 7.11 -19.07 -17.44
N ILE A 100 5.92 -18.76 -18.00
CA ILE A 100 4.84 -19.73 -18.20
C ILE A 100 5.28 -20.87 -19.14
N TYR A 101 6.06 -20.58 -20.17
CA TYR A 101 6.59 -21.60 -21.09
C TYR A 101 7.64 -22.51 -20.44
N TYR A 102 8.53 -21.96 -19.60
CA TYR A 102 9.61 -22.72 -18.94
C TYR A 102 9.19 -23.42 -17.63
N LEU A 103 8.08 -23.02 -17.01
CA LEU A 103 7.51 -23.69 -15.81
C LEU A 103 7.10 -25.16 -16.05
N LYS A 104 7.09 -25.63 -17.31
CA LYS A 104 6.83 -27.04 -17.66
C LYS A 104 8.01 -28.01 -17.46
N GLN A 105 9.23 -27.53 -17.14
CA GLN A 105 10.40 -28.42 -16.96
C GLN A 105 10.98 -28.38 -15.53
N PRO A 106 10.96 -29.50 -14.77
CA PRO A 106 11.30 -29.51 -13.36
C PRO A 106 12.79 -29.25 -13.06
N ARG A 107 13.72 -29.54 -13.99
CA ARG A 107 15.16 -29.34 -13.78
C ARG A 107 15.62 -27.88 -13.93
N LEU A 108 14.89 -27.06 -14.69
CA LEU A 108 15.19 -25.63 -14.85
C LEU A 108 14.63 -24.76 -13.73
N LEU A 109 13.66 -25.26 -12.95
CA LEU A 109 12.98 -24.53 -11.88
C LEU A 109 13.93 -24.07 -10.77
N CYS A 110 14.95 -24.87 -10.42
CA CYS A 110 15.91 -24.54 -9.37
C CYS A 110 16.87 -23.42 -9.82
N ILE A 111 17.29 -23.43 -11.09
CA ILE A 111 18.11 -22.38 -11.69
C ILE A 111 17.28 -21.11 -11.88
N LEU A 112 16.01 -21.24 -12.31
CA LEU A 112 15.10 -20.11 -12.45
C LEU A 112 14.81 -19.46 -11.10
N ASN A 113 14.62 -20.21 -10.01
CA ASN A 113 14.39 -19.63 -8.67
C ASN A 113 15.59 -18.84 -8.14
N ILE A 114 16.81 -19.31 -8.39
CA ILE A 114 18.02 -18.57 -8.01
C ILE A 114 18.19 -17.32 -8.91
N MET A 115 17.84 -17.42 -10.19
CA MET A 115 17.93 -16.33 -11.15
C MET A 115 16.82 -15.30 -10.97
N THR A 116 15.57 -15.69 -10.72
CA THR A 116 14.46 -14.78 -10.42
C THR A 116 14.68 -14.11 -9.08
N TYR A 117 15.17 -14.81 -8.05
CA TYR A 117 15.53 -14.17 -6.78
C TYR A 117 16.67 -13.15 -6.95
N LYS A 118 17.75 -13.49 -7.70
CA LYS A 118 18.84 -12.56 -7.99
C LYS A 118 18.37 -11.38 -8.85
N ILE A 119 17.60 -11.62 -9.91
CA ILE A 119 17.05 -10.57 -10.77
C ILE A 119 16.06 -9.71 -9.99
N PHE A 120 15.29 -10.27 -9.08
CA PHE A 120 14.32 -9.56 -8.23
C PHE A 120 15.03 -8.64 -7.23
N VAL A 121 16.02 -9.15 -6.49
CA VAL A 121 16.83 -8.35 -5.57
C VAL A 121 17.62 -7.28 -6.34
N VAL A 122 18.20 -7.62 -7.49
CA VAL A 122 18.91 -6.66 -8.34
C VAL A 122 17.94 -5.63 -8.95
N SER A 123 16.72 -5.99 -9.34
CA SER A 123 15.74 -5.05 -9.90
C SER A 123 15.22 -4.09 -8.85
N ILE A 124 14.96 -4.56 -7.63
CA ILE A 124 14.59 -3.69 -6.50
C ILE A 124 15.73 -2.75 -6.15
N LEU A 125 16.96 -3.27 -6.00
CA LEU A 125 18.13 -2.46 -5.71
C LEU A 125 18.45 -1.49 -6.85
N TYR A 126 18.24 -1.88 -8.11
CA TYR A 126 18.45 -1.05 -9.28
C TYR A 126 17.39 0.04 -9.42
N ILE A 127 16.11 -0.26 -9.17
CA ILE A 127 15.04 0.74 -9.13
C ILE A 127 15.29 1.73 -7.97
N GLN A 128 15.68 1.23 -6.80
CA GLN A 128 16.06 2.09 -5.66
C GLN A 128 17.29 2.95 -5.99
N TYR A 129 18.30 2.38 -6.66
CA TYR A 129 19.50 3.09 -7.10
C TYR A 129 19.20 4.14 -8.18
N GLN A 130 18.37 3.82 -9.17
CA GLN A 130 17.96 4.74 -10.23
C GLN A 130 17.09 5.88 -9.68
N LEU A 131 16.21 5.58 -8.72
CA LEU A 131 15.50 6.61 -7.98
C LEU A 131 16.48 7.50 -7.21
N LEU A 132 17.47 6.92 -6.52
CA LEU A 132 18.54 7.67 -5.83
C LEU A 132 19.34 8.57 -6.78
N GLN A 133 19.77 8.06 -7.93
CA GLN A 133 20.49 8.82 -8.97
C GLN A 133 19.62 9.95 -9.56
N TYR A 134 18.36 9.64 -9.90
CA TYR A 134 17.39 10.64 -10.36
C TYR A 134 17.19 11.76 -9.32
N TYR A 135 17.11 11.42 -8.02
CA TYR A 135 16.99 12.40 -6.94
C TYR A 135 18.27 13.22 -6.75
N GLN A 136 19.46 12.64 -6.87
CA GLN A 136 20.73 13.38 -6.83
C GLN A 136 20.85 14.39 -7.98
N ILE A 137 20.39 14.03 -9.18
CA ILE A 137 20.39 14.91 -10.36
C ILE A 137 19.33 16.02 -10.22
N LYS A 138 18.15 15.70 -9.67
CA LYS A 138 17.07 16.68 -9.47
C LYS A 138 17.36 17.67 -8.35
N MET A 139 18.06 17.27 -7.28
CA MET A 139 18.54 18.16 -6.20
C MET A 139 19.45 19.29 -6.72
N LYS A 140 20.12 19.10 -7.88
CA LYS A 140 20.88 20.18 -8.54
C LYS A 140 20.01 21.14 -9.37
N SER A 141 18.75 20.79 -9.68
CA SER A 141 17.91 21.51 -10.65
C SER A 141 16.63 22.14 -10.08
N SER A 142 16.09 21.67 -8.95
CA SER A 142 14.78 22.11 -8.41
C SER A 142 14.90 23.10 -7.25
N ARG A 143 15.39 24.32 -7.53
CA ARG A 143 15.34 25.45 -6.56
C ARG A 143 14.07 26.31 -6.66
N SER A 144 13.24 26.16 -7.70
CA SER A 144 12.13 27.10 -7.95
C SER A 144 10.75 26.66 -7.42
N LEU A 145 10.45 25.37 -7.35
CA LEU A 145 9.14 24.85 -6.90
C LEU A 145 9.05 24.62 -5.37
N GLU A 146 10.19 24.51 -4.69
CA GLU A 146 10.23 24.44 -3.21
C GLU A 146 9.82 25.77 -2.58
N ILE A 147 9.97 26.90 -3.29
CA ILE A 147 9.74 28.24 -2.73
C ILE A 147 8.27 28.46 -2.38
N GLU A 148 7.29 28.03 -3.19
CA GLU A 148 5.87 28.31 -2.90
C GLU A 148 5.27 27.46 -1.78
N SER A 149 5.58 26.16 -1.73
CA SER A 149 5.12 25.30 -0.63
C SER A 149 5.84 25.63 0.68
N PHE A 150 7.10 26.07 0.59
CA PHE A 150 7.85 26.64 1.71
C PHE A 150 7.23 27.95 2.22
N LEU A 151 6.87 28.88 1.33
CA LEU A 151 6.21 30.15 1.68
C LEU A 151 4.84 29.94 2.35
N GLU A 152 4.09 28.91 1.97
CA GLU A 152 2.77 28.62 2.54
C GLU A 152 2.87 27.94 3.92
N LEU A 153 3.87 27.08 4.12
CA LEU A 153 4.19 26.49 5.42
C LEU A 153 4.82 27.53 6.37
N GLU A 154 5.62 28.45 5.83
CA GLU A 154 6.04 29.68 6.51
C GLU A 154 4.83 30.52 6.92
N ARG A 155 3.80 30.69 6.08
CA ARG A 155 2.63 31.51 6.42
C ARG A 155 1.83 30.96 7.61
N ASN A 156 1.62 29.64 7.68
CA ASN A 156 0.89 29.02 8.80
C ASN A 156 1.72 28.95 10.08
N THR A 157 3.03 28.70 9.97
CA THR A 157 3.94 28.84 11.11
C THR A 157 4.07 30.29 11.54
N PHE A 158 4.00 31.24 10.61
CA PHE A 158 4.02 32.68 10.85
C PHE A 158 2.78 33.14 11.62
N ILE A 159 1.58 32.60 11.35
CA ILE A 159 0.36 32.91 12.13
C ILE A 159 0.45 32.37 13.56
N LYS A 160 0.87 31.11 13.75
CA LYS A 160 1.08 30.56 15.10
C LYS A 160 2.20 31.28 15.84
N GLN A 161 3.28 31.61 15.14
CA GLN A 161 4.34 32.45 15.67
C GLN A 161 3.82 33.84 15.99
N GLN A 162 2.92 34.45 15.20
CA GLN A 162 2.31 35.74 15.51
C GLN A 162 1.47 35.70 16.79
N GLN A 163 0.68 34.65 17.01
CA GLN A 163 -0.06 34.49 18.27
C GLN A 163 0.87 34.29 19.48
N LEU A 164 1.96 33.54 19.31
CA LEU A 164 3.00 33.39 20.32
C LEU A 164 3.78 34.70 20.55
N ARG A 165 4.07 35.44 19.47
CA ARG A 165 4.72 36.75 19.49
C ARG A 165 3.84 37.79 20.18
N LEU A 166 2.52 37.74 20.00
CA LEU A 166 1.58 38.61 20.71
C LEU A 166 1.57 38.28 22.20
N LYS A 167 1.56 37.01 22.59
CA LYS A 167 1.67 36.60 24.00
C LYS A 167 3.02 37.00 24.61
N ILE A 168 4.13 36.82 23.89
CA ILE A 168 5.47 37.19 24.36
C ILE A 168 5.64 38.73 24.40
N SER A 169 5.13 39.45 23.40
CA SER A 169 5.15 40.91 23.35
C SER A 169 4.31 41.51 24.48
N GLN A 170 3.11 40.97 24.75
CA GLN A 170 2.26 41.38 25.87
C GLN A 170 2.91 41.10 27.23
N ASN A 171 3.62 39.98 27.38
CA ASN A 171 4.22 39.60 28.66
C ASN A 171 5.59 40.24 28.92
N TYR A 172 6.35 40.63 27.89
CA TYR A 172 7.76 41.01 28.04
C TYR A 172 8.13 42.36 27.39
N GLY A 173 7.17 43.13 26.87
CA GLY A 173 7.39 44.52 26.40
C GLY A 173 8.25 44.65 25.14
N TYR A 174 8.50 43.57 24.40
CA TYR A 174 9.31 43.61 23.18
C TYR A 174 8.56 44.27 22.01
N ASP A 175 9.27 45.15 21.30
CA ASP A 175 8.82 45.69 20.02
C ASP A 175 8.66 44.56 18.97
N GLN A 176 7.48 44.49 18.36
CA GLN A 176 7.09 43.45 17.42
C GLN A 176 8.04 43.37 16.21
N LYS A 177 8.65 44.48 15.79
CA LYS A 177 9.57 44.51 14.65
C LYS A 177 10.88 43.78 14.95
N THR A 178 11.44 43.98 16.14
CA THR A 178 12.68 43.34 16.60
C THR A 178 12.47 41.85 16.81
N LEU A 179 11.34 41.46 17.40
CA LEU A 179 10.97 40.06 17.58
C LEU A 179 10.68 39.37 16.23
N ARG A 180 10.19 40.12 15.24
CA ARG A 180 9.97 39.62 13.88
C ARG A 180 11.28 39.30 13.17
N SER A 181 12.26 40.21 13.17
CA SER A 181 13.56 39.98 12.52
C SER A 181 14.33 38.85 13.20
N PHE A 182 14.26 38.77 14.54
CA PHE A 182 14.95 37.77 15.33
C PHE A 182 14.45 36.34 15.09
N VAL A 183 13.12 36.14 15.16
CA VAL A 183 12.51 34.82 14.94
C VAL A 183 12.73 34.34 13.51
N THR A 184 12.62 35.22 12.49
CA THR A 184 12.88 34.81 11.11
C THR A 184 14.34 34.47 10.86
N LYS A 185 15.29 35.23 11.41
CA LYS A 185 16.73 35.00 11.17
C LYS A 185 17.25 33.75 11.88
N HIS A 186 16.81 33.49 13.12
CA HIS A 186 17.28 32.33 13.89
C HIS A 186 16.51 31.02 13.60
N SER A 187 15.20 31.07 13.30
CA SER A 187 14.46 29.86 12.92
C SER A 187 14.93 29.29 11.58
N PHE A 188 15.36 30.15 10.65
CA PHE A 188 15.90 29.76 9.35
C PHE A 188 17.32 29.17 9.46
N CYS A 189 18.22 29.78 10.26
CA CYS A 189 19.57 29.27 10.48
C CYS A 189 19.61 27.93 11.24
N TYR A 190 18.80 27.75 12.29
CA TYR A 190 18.85 26.52 13.10
C TYR A 190 18.25 25.31 12.36
N ARG A 191 17.19 25.52 11.56
CA ARG A 191 16.57 24.43 10.78
C ARG A 191 17.49 23.94 9.67
N ASN A 192 18.26 24.84 9.04
CA ASN A 192 19.21 24.49 7.99
C ASN A 192 20.52 23.91 8.53
N SER A 193 21.04 24.38 9.68
CA SER A 193 22.30 23.87 10.23
C SER A 193 22.19 22.46 10.83
N VAL A 194 21.07 22.14 11.49
CA VAL A 194 20.80 20.76 11.96
C VAL A 194 20.51 19.81 10.78
N GLN A 195 19.93 20.32 9.68
CA GLN A 195 19.63 19.49 8.50
C GLN A 195 20.82 19.26 7.56
N GLN A 196 21.78 20.17 7.47
CA GLN A 196 22.87 20.06 6.49
C GLN A 196 23.94 19.01 6.85
N ASN A 197 24.25 18.78 8.12
CA ASN A 197 25.25 17.77 8.53
C ASN A 197 24.69 16.35 8.72
N GLN A 198 23.38 16.14 8.49
CA GLN A 198 22.70 14.84 8.72
C GLN A 198 22.21 14.14 7.44
N GLY A 199 22.55 14.66 6.25
CA GLY A 199 21.94 14.22 4.98
C GLY A 199 22.01 12.72 4.70
N ILE A 200 23.18 12.10 4.90
CA ILE A 200 23.38 10.66 4.66
C ILE A 200 22.64 9.82 5.70
N SER A 201 22.76 10.17 6.98
CA SER A 201 22.08 9.46 8.08
C SER A 201 20.56 9.48 7.91
N ARG A 202 20.00 10.61 7.46
CA ARG A 202 18.56 10.77 7.34
C ARG A 202 17.96 9.92 6.22
N THR A 203 18.64 9.81 5.08
CA THR A 203 18.19 8.98 3.97
C THR A 203 18.19 7.50 4.36
N PHE A 204 19.22 7.07 5.08
CA PHE A 204 19.31 5.71 5.61
C PHE A 204 18.17 5.40 6.61
N ILE A 205 17.89 6.30 7.56
CA ILE A 205 16.78 6.16 8.51
C ILE A 205 15.43 6.06 7.78
N MET A 206 15.22 6.88 6.74
CA MET A 206 14.01 6.80 5.93
C MET A 206 13.86 5.44 5.23
N ILE A 207 14.93 4.89 4.66
CA ILE A 207 14.90 3.58 4.02
C ILE A 207 14.60 2.48 5.05
N MET A 208 15.24 2.52 6.22
CA MET A 208 14.98 1.56 7.30
C MET A 208 13.55 1.67 7.82
N ALA A 209 12.99 2.88 7.89
CA ALA A 209 11.59 3.10 8.24
C ALA A 209 10.65 2.48 7.20
N LEU A 210 10.93 2.60 5.89
CA LEU A 210 10.12 1.97 4.85
C LEU A 210 10.19 0.44 4.89
N ILE A 211 11.38 -0.12 5.10
CA ILE A 211 11.58 -1.57 5.23
C ILE A 211 10.81 -2.09 6.46
N SER A 212 11.02 -1.48 7.63
CA SER A 212 10.32 -1.83 8.87
C SER A 212 8.80 -1.69 8.73
N SER A 213 8.32 -0.61 8.11
CA SER A 213 6.88 -0.39 7.85
C SER A 213 6.28 -1.41 6.88
N SER A 214 7.06 -1.96 5.96
CA SER A 214 6.55 -2.99 5.03
C SER A 214 6.51 -4.35 5.73
N LEU A 215 7.58 -4.69 6.45
CA LEU A 215 7.71 -5.97 7.13
C LEU A 215 6.79 -6.12 8.34
N VAL A 216 6.28 -5.02 8.91
CA VAL A 216 5.37 -5.10 10.06
C VAL A 216 3.99 -5.65 9.67
N SER A 217 3.49 -5.35 8.47
CA SER A 217 2.17 -5.77 7.97
C SER A 217 2.23 -6.95 6.99
N PHE A 218 3.43 -7.28 6.49
CA PHE A 218 3.64 -8.34 5.51
C PHE A 218 3.13 -9.72 5.96
N PRO A 219 3.44 -10.22 7.19
CA PRO A 219 3.02 -11.57 7.60
C PRO A 219 1.51 -11.70 7.72
N GLU A 220 0.86 -10.66 8.23
CA GLU A 220 -0.60 -10.64 8.41
C GLU A 220 -1.32 -10.64 7.07
N LEU A 221 -0.86 -9.85 6.09
CA LEU A 221 -1.45 -9.89 4.75
C LEU A 221 -1.20 -11.25 4.08
N TYR A 222 -0.02 -11.84 4.28
CA TYR A 222 0.28 -13.19 3.79
C TYR A 222 -0.71 -14.23 4.34
N ILE A 223 -0.95 -14.23 5.65
CA ILE A 223 -1.86 -15.17 6.33
C ILE A 223 -3.32 -14.95 5.91
N ALA A 224 -3.72 -13.69 5.72
CA ALA A 224 -5.05 -13.35 5.26
C ALA A 224 -5.32 -13.93 3.86
N ASP A 225 -4.40 -13.69 2.93
CA ASP A 225 -4.56 -14.02 1.51
C ASP A 225 -4.17 -15.46 1.17
N SER A 226 -3.41 -16.14 2.03
CA SER A 226 -3.07 -17.54 1.80
C SER A 226 -4.26 -18.47 1.78
N LEU A 227 -5.33 -18.13 2.49
CA LEU A 227 -6.59 -18.87 2.37
C LEU A 227 -7.24 -18.69 1.00
N ALA A 228 -7.19 -17.48 0.42
CA ALA A 228 -7.77 -17.24 -0.91
C ALA A 228 -7.04 -18.04 -1.98
N ALA A 229 -5.72 -18.17 -1.88
CA ALA A 229 -4.93 -19.05 -2.75
C ALA A 229 -5.19 -20.55 -2.49
N GLN A 230 -5.68 -20.90 -1.30
CA GLN A 230 -5.95 -22.28 -0.89
C GLN A 230 -7.42 -22.71 -1.04
N GLN A 231 -8.32 -21.81 -1.47
CA GLN A 231 -9.76 -21.97 -1.28
C GLN A 231 -10.33 -23.30 -1.81
N ASP A 232 -9.92 -23.68 -3.03
CA ASP A 232 -10.44 -24.87 -3.72
C ASP A 232 -9.92 -26.16 -3.07
N TYR A 233 -8.68 -26.10 -2.55
CA TYR A 233 -8.07 -27.22 -1.82
C TYR A 233 -8.68 -27.40 -0.44
N VAL A 234 -8.91 -26.32 0.31
CA VAL A 234 -9.58 -26.35 1.61
C VAL A 234 -10.98 -26.93 1.46
N GLN A 235 -11.70 -26.52 0.42
CA GLN A 235 -13.03 -27.04 0.12
C GLN A 235 -13.00 -28.56 -0.11
N THR A 236 -12.03 -29.04 -0.89
CA THR A 236 -11.88 -30.46 -1.22
C THR A 236 -11.43 -31.31 -0.02
N VAL A 237 -10.56 -30.79 0.84
CA VAL A 237 -10.02 -31.53 2.01
C VAL A 237 -11.03 -31.60 3.15
N LEU A 238 -11.76 -30.51 3.40
CA LEU A 238 -12.67 -30.40 4.55
C LEU A 238 -14.13 -30.71 4.21
N ASP A 239 -14.46 -30.91 2.93
CA ASP A 239 -15.83 -31.09 2.43
C ASP A 239 -16.79 -30.00 2.91
N ILE A 240 -16.36 -28.73 2.78
CA ILE A 240 -17.12 -27.58 3.25
C ILE A 240 -17.90 -26.91 2.11
N SER A 241 -19.03 -26.30 2.46
CA SER A 241 -19.82 -25.49 1.54
C SER A 241 -19.17 -24.14 1.21
N LEU A 242 -19.56 -23.52 0.10
CA LEU A 242 -19.13 -22.16 -0.26
C LEU A 242 -19.50 -21.12 0.82
N SER A 243 -20.63 -21.31 1.53
CA SER A 243 -21.01 -20.45 2.65
C SER A 243 -20.03 -20.57 3.83
N GLN A 244 -19.61 -21.79 4.15
CA GLN A 244 -18.62 -22.04 5.19
C GLN A 244 -17.23 -21.49 4.82
N LEU A 245 -16.86 -21.56 3.55
CA LEU A 245 -15.64 -20.95 3.00
C LEU A 245 -15.71 -19.42 3.07
N GLY A 246 -16.85 -18.83 2.72
CA GLY A 246 -17.09 -17.38 2.87
C GLY A 246 -16.94 -16.93 4.31
N MET A 247 -17.53 -17.67 5.26
CA MET A 247 -17.34 -17.44 6.70
C MET A 247 -15.88 -17.57 7.13
N LEU A 248 -15.16 -18.58 6.63
CA LEU A 248 -13.74 -18.77 6.91
C LEU A 248 -12.89 -17.60 6.42
N SER A 249 -13.22 -17.02 5.26
CA SER A 249 -12.55 -15.86 4.71
C SER A 249 -12.80 -14.58 5.52
N SER A 250 -14.05 -14.36 5.99
CA SER A 250 -14.44 -13.13 6.67
C SER A 250 -14.08 -13.09 8.15
N VAL A 251 -14.05 -14.25 8.83
CA VAL A 251 -13.91 -14.32 10.30
C VAL A 251 -12.60 -13.73 10.82
N ILE A 252 -11.56 -13.66 9.99
CA ILE A 252 -10.28 -13.03 10.33
C ILE A 252 -10.45 -11.53 10.63
N PHE A 253 -11.44 -10.85 10.05
CA PHE A 253 -11.67 -9.42 10.27
C PHE A 253 -12.47 -9.11 11.54
N LEU A 254 -13.08 -10.12 12.18
CA LEU A 254 -13.97 -9.92 13.33
C LEU A 254 -13.26 -9.26 14.54
N PRO A 255 -12.07 -9.70 14.98
CA PRO A 255 -11.36 -9.03 16.08
C PRO A 255 -10.85 -7.64 15.70
N SER A 256 -10.46 -7.47 14.42
CA SER A 256 -9.98 -6.19 13.88
C SER A 256 -11.04 -5.07 13.91
N LEU A 257 -12.31 -5.39 14.19
CA LEU A 257 -13.36 -4.40 14.47
C LEU A 257 -13.12 -3.56 15.73
N PHE A 258 -12.34 -4.07 16.69
CA PHE A 258 -12.14 -3.42 17.99
C PHE A 258 -10.65 -3.24 18.35
N MET A 259 -9.82 -4.19 17.92
CA MET A 259 -8.41 -4.25 18.33
C MET A 259 -7.58 -3.02 17.97
N PRO A 260 -7.75 -2.34 16.81
CA PRO A 260 -6.98 -1.13 16.51
C PRO A 260 -7.13 -0.02 17.57
N LEU A 261 -8.33 0.14 18.15
CA LEU A 261 -8.57 1.11 19.23
C LEU A 261 -7.98 0.65 20.56
N ILE A 262 -8.07 -0.66 20.86
CA ILE A 262 -7.50 -1.25 22.09
C ILE A 262 -5.98 -1.17 22.09
N CYS A 263 -5.36 -1.31 20.93
CA CYS A 263 -3.90 -1.25 20.77
C CYS A 263 -3.35 0.17 20.71
N LEU A 264 -4.18 1.19 20.49
CA LEU A 264 -3.72 2.57 20.39
C LEU A 264 -2.94 3.04 21.65
N PRO A 265 -3.42 2.82 22.90
CA PRO A 265 -2.65 3.15 24.09
C PRO A 265 -1.33 2.37 24.22
N ILE A 266 -1.25 1.15 23.66
CA ILE A 266 -0.03 0.33 23.64
C ILE A 266 0.98 0.96 22.70
N ILE A 267 0.54 1.36 21.50
CA ILE A 267 1.37 2.05 20.50
C ILE A 267 1.86 3.40 21.04
N ASP A 268 0.98 4.16 21.70
CA ASP A 268 1.34 5.44 22.32
C ASP A 268 2.39 5.27 23.43
N LYS A 269 2.28 4.20 24.23
CA LYS A 269 3.16 3.94 25.38
C LYS A 269 4.53 3.36 24.99
N PHE A 270 4.54 2.33 24.15
CA PHE A 270 5.77 1.61 23.78
C PHE A 270 6.41 2.14 22.51
N GLY A 271 5.69 2.93 21.73
CA GLY A 271 6.09 3.35 20.39
C GLY A 271 5.74 2.29 19.34
N PRO A 272 5.64 2.71 18.06
CA PRO A 272 5.16 1.85 16.99
C PRO A 272 6.11 0.68 16.71
N ILE A 273 7.43 0.86 16.85
CA ILE A 273 8.42 -0.18 16.53
C ILE A 273 8.33 -1.35 17.51
N LEU A 274 8.31 -1.08 18.81
CA LEU A 274 8.21 -2.13 19.84
C LEU A 274 6.83 -2.80 19.80
N ALA A 275 5.75 -2.01 19.62
CA ALA A 275 4.42 -2.57 19.42
C ALA A 275 4.39 -3.53 18.22
N GLY A 276 5.00 -3.16 17.09
CA GLY A 276 5.06 -3.99 15.89
C GLY A 276 5.85 -5.28 16.08
N PHE A 277 6.90 -5.25 16.91
CA PHE A 277 7.64 -6.45 17.28
C PHE A 277 6.76 -7.44 18.06
N TYR A 278 6.07 -6.96 19.10
CA TYR A 278 5.21 -7.82 19.92
C TYR A 278 4.02 -8.40 19.13
N MET A 279 3.43 -7.61 18.24
CA MET A 279 2.33 -8.09 17.40
C MET A 279 2.80 -9.16 16.42
N ASN A 280 3.92 -8.95 15.72
CA ASN A 280 4.44 -10.00 14.83
C ASN A 280 4.90 -11.24 15.59
N LEU A 281 5.48 -11.09 16.78
CA LEU A 281 5.80 -12.24 17.64
C LEU A 281 4.55 -13.04 18.00
N PHE A 282 3.43 -12.37 18.29
CA PHE A 282 2.16 -13.04 18.51
C PHE A 282 1.69 -13.79 17.26
N VAL A 283 1.75 -13.15 16.08
CA VAL A 283 1.38 -13.80 14.80
C VAL A 283 2.20 -15.07 14.58
N LEU A 284 3.52 -15.02 14.83
CA LEU A 284 4.39 -16.20 14.73
C LEU A 284 3.90 -17.34 15.61
N ILE A 285 3.53 -17.05 16.87
CA ILE A 285 3.00 -18.05 17.79
C ILE A 285 1.70 -18.65 17.26
N ILE A 286 0.80 -17.84 16.68
CA ILE A 286 -0.49 -18.29 16.13
C ILE A 286 -0.33 -19.13 14.85
N THR A 287 0.72 -18.92 14.06
CA THR A 287 0.94 -19.76 12.86
C THR A 287 1.23 -21.23 13.17
N ILE A 288 1.71 -21.57 14.38
CA ILE A 288 1.96 -22.95 14.82
C ILE A 288 0.65 -23.76 14.94
N PRO A 289 -0.34 -23.36 15.78
CA PRO A 289 -1.61 -24.06 15.84
C PRO A 289 -2.36 -24.04 14.50
N MET A 290 -2.16 -23.03 13.66
CA MET A 290 -2.74 -22.99 12.31
C MET A 290 -2.24 -24.16 11.43
N GLY A 291 -0.96 -24.51 11.52
CA GLY A 291 -0.41 -25.70 10.86
C GLY A 291 -0.97 -27.01 11.44
N ILE A 292 -1.04 -27.12 12.77
CA ILE A 292 -1.52 -28.31 13.48
C ILE A 292 -3.00 -28.58 13.21
N PHE A 293 -3.84 -27.56 13.23
CA PHE A 293 -5.30 -27.68 13.08
C PHE A 293 -5.79 -27.53 11.63
N SER A 294 -4.89 -27.58 10.64
CA SER A 294 -5.23 -27.40 9.23
C SER A 294 -6.28 -28.39 8.69
N GLN A 295 -6.47 -29.55 9.33
CA GLN A 295 -7.46 -30.57 8.93
C GLN A 295 -8.81 -30.45 9.66
N ASN A 296 -8.97 -29.50 10.57
CA ASN A 296 -10.21 -29.32 11.33
C ASN A 296 -10.80 -27.95 11.06
N TYR A 297 -11.99 -27.90 10.44
CA TYR A 297 -12.68 -26.65 10.10
C TYR A 297 -12.81 -25.69 11.29
N ILE A 298 -13.24 -26.18 12.46
CA ILE A 298 -13.39 -25.37 13.66
C ILE A 298 -12.02 -24.85 14.14
N GLY A 299 -10.99 -25.69 14.04
CA GLY A 299 -9.63 -25.31 14.38
C GLY A 299 -9.06 -24.20 13.48
N ILE A 300 -9.33 -24.23 12.18
CA ILE A 300 -8.95 -23.15 11.26
C ILE A 300 -9.72 -21.87 11.58
N ILE A 301 -11.02 -21.94 11.88
CA ILE A 301 -11.79 -20.75 12.31
C ILE A 301 -11.15 -20.10 13.54
N ILE A 302 -10.86 -20.88 14.58
CA ILE A 302 -10.29 -20.36 15.83
C ILE A 302 -8.92 -19.72 15.56
N THR A 303 -8.05 -20.39 14.80
CA THR A 303 -6.72 -19.86 14.49
C THR A 303 -6.79 -18.61 13.59
N ARG A 304 -7.77 -18.51 12.68
CA ARG A 304 -8.02 -17.29 11.90
C ARG A 304 -8.55 -16.14 12.76
N ILE A 305 -9.47 -16.41 13.70
CA ILE A 305 -9.89 -15.39 14.68
C ILE A 305 -8.66 -14.91 15.45
N LEU A 306 -7.79 -15.80 15.92
CA LEU A 306 -6.59 -15.40 16.64
C LEU A 306 -5.63 -14.57 15.78
N ALA A 307 -5.40 -14.96 14.52
CA ALA A 307 -4.58 -14.18 13.59
C ALA A 307 -5.19 -12.79 13.32
N GLY A 308 -6.52 -12.71 13.25
CA GLY A 308 -7.28 -11.48 13.07
C GLY A 308 -7.15 -10.41 14.16
N ILE A 309 -6.58 -10.76 15.32
CA ILE A 309 -6.44 -9.84 16.47
C ILE A 309 -5.56 -8.63 16.12
N PHE A 310 -4.45 -8.84 15.39
CA PHE A 310 -3.53 -7.75 15.07
C PHE A 310 -3.48 -7.37 13.61
N GLN A 311 -4.21 -8.06 12.73
CA GLN A 311 -4.23 -7.81 11.29
C GLN A 311 -4.31 -6.32 10.95
N GLU A 312 -5.38 -5.63 11.35
CA GLU A 312 -5.52 -4.20 11.02
C GLU A 312 -4.62 -3.29 11.86
N THR A 313 -4.24 -3.75 13.05
CA THR A 313 -3.34 -3.00 13.94
C THR A 313 -1.92 -2.92 13.38
N THR A 314 -1.46 -3.93 12.64
CA THR A 314 -0.15 -3.85 11.97
C THR A 314 -0.13 -2.80 10.86
N PHE A 315 -1.23 -2.61 10.12
CA PHE A 315 -1.38 -1.50 9.16
C PHE A 315 -1.44 -0.12 9.82
N LEU A 316 -2.00 -0.03 11.02
CA LEU A 316 -1.92 1.16 11.86
C LEU A 316 -0.45 1.46 12.22
N ILE A 317 0.30 0.47 12.72
CA ILE A 317 1.72 0.63 13.06
C ILE A 317 2.56 1.03 11.85
N GLN A 318 2.33 0.40 10.69
CA GLN A 318 2.93 0.78 9.42
C GLN A 318 2.73 2.29 9.16
N SER A 319 1.51 2.79 9.33
CA SER A 319 1.19 4.20 9.13
C SER A 319 1.87 5.09 10.17
N SER A 320 1.91 4.69 11.45
CA SER A 320 2.60 5.41 12.52
C SER A 320 4.11 5.53 12.28
N ILE A 321 4.78 4.46 11.79
CA ILE A 321 6.21 4.50 11.45
C ILE A 321 6.44 5.48 10.29
N ILE A 322 5.64 5.40 9.23
CA ILE A 322 5.75 6.33 8.09
C ILE A 322 5.59 7.78 8.58
N MET A 323 4.54 8.07 9.34
CA MET A 323 4.26 9.41 9.83
C MET A 323 5.34 9.97 10.78
N LYS A 324 6.03 9.09 11.51
CA LYS A 324 7.08 9.47 12.45
C LYS A 324 8.42 9.78 11.76
N TYR A 325 8.80 8.99 10.76
CA TYR A 325 10.15 9.05 10.17
C TYR A 325 10.21 9.71 8.80
N ILE A 326 9.09 9.77 8.06
CA ILE A 326 9.05 10.31 6.70
C ILE A 326 8.62 11.78 6.72
N GLN A 327 9.22 12.57 5.82
CA GLN A 327 8.88 13.97 5.65
C GLN A 327 7.46 14.13 5.08
N PRO A 328 6.70 15.17 5.48
CA PRO A 328 5.31 15.34 5.06
C PRO A 328 5.07 15.31 3.53
N ASN A 329 5.98 15.91 2.77
CA ASN A 329 5.93 15.94 1.30
C ASN A 329 6.17 14.58 0.63
N LYS A 330 6.70 13.59 1.36
CA LYS A 330 7.05 12.26 0.84
C LYS A 330 6.13 11.15 1.36
N ILE A 331 5.17 11.46 2.24
CA ILE A 331 4.26 10.49 2.85
C ILE A 331 3.52 9.67 1.78
N ALA A 332 2.98 10.32 0.74
CA ALA A 332 2.22 9.62 -0.31
C ALA A 332 3.09 8.58 -1.06
N ILE A 333 4.31 8.97 -1.45
CA ILE A 333 5.29 8.06 -2.07
C ILE A 333 5.62 6.90 -1.14
N SER A 334 5.84 7.20 0.14
CA SER A 334 6.14 6.18 1.14
C SER A 334 5.00 5.18 1.31
N PHE A 335 3.74 5.63 1.37
CA PHE A 335 2.60 4.70 1.38
C PHE A 335 2.55 3.84 0.12
N GLY A 336 2.81 4.40 -1.07
CA GLY A 336 2.82 3.62 -2.30
C GLY A 336 3.88 2.53 -2.34
N ILE A 337 5.10 2.85 -1.90
CA ILE A 337 6.19 1.86 -1.83
C ILE A 337 5.87 0.78 -0.80
N VAL A 338 5.45 1.18 0.39
CA VAL A 338 5.20 0.23 1.47
C VAL A 338 4.00 -0.67 1.13
N SER A 339 2.89 -0.12 0.64
CA SER A 339 1.73 -0.93 0.22
C SER A 339 2.07 -1.87 -0.94
N SER A 340 2.97 -1.49 -1.85
CA SER A 340 3.48 -2.37 -2.91
C SER A 340 4.22 -3.58 -2.33
N VAL A 341 5.15 -3.34 -1.40
CA VAL A 341 5.93 -4.40 -0.76
C VAL A 341 5.04 -5.27 0.12
N THR A 342 4.03 -4.71 0.79
CA THR A 342 3.05 -5.52 1.54
C THR A 342 2.23 -6.38 0.58
N ALA A 343 1.70 -5.84 -0.53
CA ALA A 343 0.93 -6.60 -1.54
C ALA A 343 1.72 -7.73 -2.23
N LEU A 344 3.05 -7.67 -2.20
CA LEU A 344 3.90 -8.79 -2.61
C LEU A 344 3.61 -10.06 -1.79
N ALA A 345 3.16 -9.94 -0.54
CA ALA A 345 2.76 -11.08 0.29
C ALA A 345 1.66 -11.92 -0.39
N SER A 346 0.62 -11.25 -0.89
CA SER A 346 -0.47 -11.86 -1.64
C SER A 346 0.06 -12.58 -2.89
N LEU A 347 0.96 -11.93 -3.64
CA LEU A 347 1.58 -12.51 -4.83
C LEU A 347 2.36 -13.77 -4.50
N ILE A 348 3.19 -13.75 -3.45
CA ILE A 348 3.92 -14.93 -2.99
C ILE A 348 2.93 -16.05 -2.69
N SER A 349 1.79 -15.76 -2.05
CA SER A 349 0.82 -16.79 -1.74
C SER A 349 0.20 -17.43 -2.98
N PHE A 350 -0.30 -16.62 -3.93
CA PHE A 350 -0.88 -17.10 -5.18
C PHE A 350 0.12 -17.81 -6.10
N VAL A 351 1.43 -17.59 -5.91
CA VAL A 351 2.48 -18.32 -6.66
C VAL A 351 2.84 -19.62 -5.96
N PHE A 352 3.17 -19.58 -4.67
CA PHE A 352 3.73 -20.76 -3.97
C PHE A 352 2.68 -21.81 -3.64
N VAL A 353 1.46 -21.42 -3.27
CA VAL A 353 0.41 -22.39 -2.89
C VAL A 353 0.06 -23.32 -4.06
N PRO A 354 -0.25 -22.84 -5.27
CA PRO A 354 -0.53 -23.73 -6.40
C PRO A 354 0.66 -24.59 -6.81
N ILE A 355 1.89 -24.06 -6.73
CA ILE A 355 3.11 -24.82 -7.01
C ILE A 355 3.25 -26.02 -6.06
N ILE A 356 2.96 -25.84 -4.77
CA ILE A 356 3.00 -26.92 -3.78
C ILE A 356 1.87 -27.94 -4.03
N MET A 357 0.69 -27.45 -4.43
CA MET A 357 -0.53 -28.24 -4.61
C MET A 357 -0.70 -28.87 -6.00
N SER A 358 0.34 -28.89 -6.84
CA SER A 358 0.32 -29.37 -8.24
C SER A 358 -0.62 -30.56 -8.50
N GLU A 359 -1.47 -30.44 -9.53
CA GLU A 359 -2.72 -31.18 -9.78
C GLU A 359 -2.70 -32.73 -9.81
N GLN A 360 -1.55 -33.40 -9.81
CA GLN A 360 -1.51 -34.85 -10.10
C GLN A 360 -1.76 -35.78 -8.91
N ASP A 361 -1.95 -35.29 -7.69
CA ASP A 361 -1.83 -36.17 -6.51
C ASP A 361 -3.15 -36.61 -5.87
N TYR A 362 -4.28 -35.91 -6.07
CA TYR A 362 -5.48 -36.19 -5.26
C TYR A 362 -6.05 -37.59 -5.51
N GLN A 363 -6.20 -37.99 -6.78
CA GLN A 363 -6.79 -39.30 -7.11
C GLN A 363 -5.86 -40.47 -6.82
N HIS A 364 -4.54 -40.27 -6.82
CA HIS A 364 -3.60 -41.38 -6.73
C HIS A 364 -3.07 -41.62 -5.31
N ASN A 365 -2.92 -40.56 -4.49
CA ASN A 365 -2.37 -40.69 -3.14
C ASN A 365 -2.87 -39.61 -2.16
N GLN A 366 -4.05 -39.81 -1.58
CA GLN A 366 -4.69 -38.89 -0.63
C GLN A 366 -3.77 -38.50 0.55
N SER A 367 -2.94 -39.43 1.04
CA SER A 367 -2.03 -39.16 2.16
C SER A 367 -0.96 -38.11 1.84
N GLN A 368 -0.37 -38.16 0.65
CA GLN A 368 0.60 -37.18 0.18
C GLN A 368 -0.05 -35.82 -0.09
N TYR A 369 -1.27 -35.84 -0.62
CA TYR A 369 -2.03 -34.61 -0.86
C TYR A 369 -2.32 -33.87 0.46
N ILE A 370 -2.74 -34.59 1.50
CA ILE A 370 -2.98 -34.01 2.83
C ILE A 370 -1.68 -33.44 3.43
N GLN A 371 -0.54 -34.11 3.25
CA GLN A 371 0.76 -33.59 3.71
C GLN A 371 1.15 -32.29 3.01
N LYS A 372 0.98 -32.23 1.67
CA LYS A 372 1.20 -31.00 0.88
C LYS A 372 0.27 -29.88 1.32
N TYR A 373 -1.00 -30.17 1.54
CA TYR A 373 -1.98 -29.24 2.08
C TYR A 373 -1.53 -28.69 3.45
N CYS A 374 -1.16 -29.55 4.41
CA CYS A 374 -0.63 -29.11 5.69
C CYS A 374 0.65 -28.26 5.54
N LEU A 375 1.53 -28.60 4.59
CA LEU A 375 2.74 -27.82 4.31
C LEU A 375 2.41 -26.38 3.88
N THR A 376 1.32 -26.15 3.14
CA THR A 376 0.90 -24.79 2.77
C THR A 376 0.54 -23.92 3.97
N PHE A 377 0.00 -24.51 5.05
CA PHE A 377 -0.23 -23.79 6.32
C PHE A 377 1.07 -23.55 7.09
N TRP A 378 1.98 -24.53 7.13
CA TRP A 378 3.31 -24.35 7.73
C TRP A 378 4.14 -23.27 7.03
N LEU A 379 3.87 -23.01 5.75
CA LEU A 379 4.50 -21.92 5.01
C LEU A 379 4.19 -20.53 5.60
N ASN A 380 3.03 -20.36 6.26
CA ASN A 380 2.71 -19.15 7.03
C ASN A 380 3.74 -18.93 8.16
N PHE A 381 4.12 -19.98 8.89
CA PHE A 381 5.11 -19.91 9.96
C PHE A 381 6.49 -19.51 9.43
N TYR A 382 6.96 -20.16 8.36
CA TYR A 382 8.29 -19.89 7.80
C TYR A 382 8.40 -18.46 7.26
N ILE A 383 7.39 -17.98 6.54
CA ILE A 383 7.37 -16.59 6.03
C ILE A 383 7.36 -15.60 7.20
N THR A 384 6.51 -15.83 8.19
CA THR A 384 6.43 -14.95 9.38
C THR A 384 7.77 -14.87 10.12
N LEU A 385 8.45 -16.01 10.30
CA LEU A 385 9.76 -16.08 10.96
C LEU A 385 10.82 -15.26 10.21
N ILE A 386 10.85 -15.39 8.87
CA ILE A 386 11.77 -14.64 8.01
C ILE A 386 11.47 -13.13 8.11
N CYS A 387 10.20 -12.75 8.00
CA CYS A 387 9.79 -11.35 8.08
C CYS A 387 10.12 -10.72 9.43
N ILE A 388 9.89 -11.41 10.55
CA ILE A 388 10.25 -10.93 11.90
C ILE A 388 11.75 -10.73 12.01
N SER A 389 12.54 -11.66 11.49
CA SER A 389 14.00 -11.57 11.54
C SER A 389 14.49 -10.29 10.83
N PHE A 390 13.98 -10.02 9.62
CA PHE A 390 14.29 -8.78 8.89
C PHE A 390 13.70 -7.52 9.54
N TYR A 391 12.51 -7.63 10.15
CA TYR A 391 11.88 -6.52 10.88
C TYR A 391 12.73 -6.10 12.08
N VAL A 392 13.22 -7.05 12.87
CA VAL A 392 14.11 -6.78 14.03
C VAL A 392 15.40 -6.11 13.55
N LEU A 393 16.04 -6.66 12.51
CA LEU A 393 17.28 -6.11 11.95
C LEU A 393 17.12 -4.64 11.50
N SER A 394 16.05 -4.32 10.77
CA SER A 394 15.78 -2.94 10.33
C SER A 394 15.38 -2.02 11.49
N SER A 395 14.64 -2.54 12.46
CA SER A 395 14.13 -1.78 13.61
C SER A 395 15.21 -1.39 14.63
N ILE A 396 16.28 -2.18 14.78
CA ILE A 396 17.40 -1.85 15.68
C ILE A 396 18.00 -0.47 15.36
N PHE A 397 18.12 -0.14 14.07
CA PHE A 397 18.64 1.17 13.64
C PHE A 397 17.72 2.32 14.03
N LEU A 398 16.40 2.13 13.88
CA LEU A 398 15.40 3.13 14.24
C LEU A 398 15.33 3.34 15.76
N ILE A 399 15.43 2.27 16.55
CA ILE A 399 15.48 2.34 18.02
C ILE A 399 16.74 3.08 18.48
N ARG A 400 17.89 2.83 17.84
CA ARG A 400 19.14 3.52 18.15
C ARG A 400 19.03 5.03 17.90
N ASP A 401 18.42 5.42 16.79
CA ASP A 401 18.16 6.82 16.47
C ASP A 401 17.22 7.48 17.49
N GLU A 402 16.15 6.79 17.89
CA GLU A 402 15.25 7.29 18.94
C GLU A 402 15.95 7.48 20.30
N LYS A 403 16.81 6.55 20.69
CA LYS A 403 17.58 6.66 21.95
C LYS A 403 18.50 7.88 21.91
N LYS A 404 19.22 8.07 20.80
CA LYS A 404 20.09 9.23 20.61
C LYS A 404 19.31 10.55 20.68
N LEU A 405 18.17 10.64 19.99
CA LEU A 405 17.30 11.83 20.06
C LEU A 405 16.78 12.12 21.47
N LYS A 406 16.47 11.07 22.27
CA LYS A 406 16.07 11.22 23.67
C LYS A 406 17.22 11.71 24.56
N GLU A 407 18.44 11.24 24.33
CA GLU A 407 19.64 11.65 25.05
C GLU A 407 20.02 13.11 24.75
N ASP A 408 20.06 13.48 23.46
CA ASP A 408 20.31 14.87 23.03
C ASP A 408 19.29 15.82 23.66
N HIS A 409 18.03 15.40 23.76
CA HIS A 409 16.98 16.18 24.39
C HIS A 409 17.14 16.28 25.92
N LYS A 410 17.56 15.20 26.60
CA LYS A 410 17.87 15.25 28.04
C LYS A 410 19.03 16.21 28.32
N GLN A 411 20.07 16.20 27.48
CA GLN A 411 21.20 17.12 27.60
C GLN A 411 20.78 18.57 27.40
N LEU A 412 19.94 18.85 26.39
CA LEU A 412 19.38 20.19 26.19
C LEU A 412 18.54 20.65 27.40
N LYS A 413 17.72 19.77 27.98
CA LYS A 413 16.96 20.10 29.21
C LYS A 413 17.88 20.48 30.38
N ILE A 414 18.95 19.73 30.60
CA ILE A 414 19.92 20.00 31.66
C ILE A 414 20.66 21.33 31.41
N GLN A 415 21.05 21.59 30.16
CA GLN A 415 21.81 22.80 29.80
C GLN A 415 21.00 24.10 29.97
N TYR A 416 19.68 24.07 29.75
CA TYR A 416 18.83 25.26 29.81
C TYR A 416 18.09 25.43 31.15
N TYR A 417 18.02 24.39 31.98
CA TYR A 417 17.46 24.44 33.33
C TYR A 417 18.49 23.91 34.34
N PRO A 418 19.66 24.57 34.49
CA PRO A 418 20.51 24.28 35.63
C PRO A 418 19.71 24.65 36.88
N ASP A 419 19.40 23.64 37.70
CA ASP A 419 18.70 23.65 38.99
C ASP A 419 17.95 24.94 39.39
N ASN A 420 16.65 24.78 39.66
CA ASN A 420 15.73 25.82 40.18
C ASN A 420 16.12 26.41 41.56
N SER A 421 17.37 26.34 41.98
CA SER A 421 17.93 27.08 43.12
C SER A 421 18.40 28.49 42.75
N LEU A 422 18.33 28.90 41.48
CA LEU A 422 18.45 30.30 41.09
C LEU A 422 17.21 31.07 41.57
N THR A 423 17.30 31.60 42.78
CA THR A 423 16.33 32.52 43.37
C THR A 423 16.02 33.65 42.38
N ALA A 424 14.72 33.92 42.21
CA ALA A 424 14.18 34.93 41.30
C ALA A 424 14.79 36.33 41.53
N ASP A 425 15.39 36.56 42.71
CA ASP A 425 16.01 37.82 43.11
C ASP A 425 17.30 38.15 42.34
N SER A 426 17.95 37.18 41.70
CA SER A 426 19.17 37.43 40.91
C SER A 426 18.93 38.06 39.53
N PHE A 427 17.67 38.21 39.09
CA PHE A 427 17.33 38.67 37.75
C PHE A 427 17.15 40.19 37.59
N LEU A 428 17.26 40.98 38.67
CA LEU A 428 16.90 42.41 38.64
C LEU A 428 18.07 43.40 38.49
N CYS A 429 19.34 43.00 38.50
CA CYS A 429 20.45 43.96 38.64
C CYS A 429 21.59 43.89 37.60
N SER A 430 21.34 43.51 36.34
CA SER A 430 22.40 43.42 35.34
C SER A 430 22.06 44.18 34.05
N ASP A 431 22.42 45.47 34.03
CA ASP A 431 22.25 46.41 32.91
C ASP A 431 23.32 46.30 31.81
N ASN A 432 24.10 45.21 31.77
CA ASN A 432 25.13 45.02 30.75
C ASN A 432 24.64 44.21 29.55
N ASP A 433 25.11 44.58 28.35
CA ASP A 433 24.75 44.04 27.02
C ASP A 433 24.77 42.50 26.86
N ASN A 434 25.41 41.78 27.79
CA ASN A 434 25.35 40.32 27.89
C ASN A 434 23.94 39.78 28.21
N SER A 435 23.02 40.62 28.67
CA SER A 435 21.62 40.26 28.96
C SER A 435 20.78 39.94 27.70
N VAL A 436 21.19 40.41 26.52
CA VAL A 436 20.45 40.16 25.27
C VAL A 436 20.71 38.73 24.76
N ILE A 437 21.95 38.26 24.83
CA ILE A 437 22.33 36.92 24.36
C ILE A 437 21.69 35.83 25.23
N SER A 438 21.60 36.05 26.55
CA SER A 438 20.95 35.10 27.46
C SER A 438 19.44 34.98 27.20
N LYS A 439 18.73 36.09 26.98
CA LYS A 439 17.30 36.10 26.62
C LYS A 439 17.04 35.45 25.27
N GLN A 440 17.91 35.66 24.29
CA GLN A 440 17.81 35.01 22.97
C GLN A 440 17.94 33.48 23.05
N ASN A 441 18.87 32.99 23.87
CA ASN A 441 19.04 31.56 24.11
C ASN A 441 17.85 30.93 24.83
N GLN A 442 17.23 31.66 25.78
CA GLN A 442 16.00 31.22 26.44
C GLN A 442 14.82 31.13 25.47
N ILE A 443 14.61 32.13 24.61
CA ILE A 443 13.53 32.09 23.60
C ILE A 443 13.75 30.92 22.63
N LEU A 444 14.99 30.68 22.20
CA LEU A 444 15.32 29.54 21.34
C LEU A 444 15.03 28.20 22.05
N ALA A 445 15.33 28.09 23.35
CA ALA A 445 15.04 26.91 24.16
C ALA A 445 13.53 26.67 24.27
N VAL A 446 12.73 27.72 24.53
CA VAL A 446 11.26 27.62 24.57
C VAL A 446 10.68 27.20 23.22
N ILE A 447 11.21 27.72 22.10
CA ILE A 447 10.77 27.31 20.76
C ILE A 447 11.11 25.84 20.49
N LYS A 448 12.31 25.39 20.87
CA LYS A 448 12.71 23.97 20.74
C LYS A 448 11.82 23.08 21.60
N GLN A 449 11.51 23.50 22.81
CA GLN A 449 10.63 22.76 23.72
C GLN A 449 9.21 22.67 23.16
N LEU A 450 8.65 23.77 22.65
CA LEU A 450 7.33 23.76 22.02
C LEU A 450 7.28 22.87 20.77
N GLN A 451 8.36 22.82 19.98
CA GLN A 451 8.46 21.90 18.84
C GLN A 451 8.58 20.43 19.29
N TYR A 452 9.29 20.17 20.39
CA TYR A 452 9.43 18.82 20.92
C TYR A 452 8.16 18.31 21.61
N ASP A 453 7.48 19.17 22.36
CA ASP A 453 6.19 18.86 22.99
C ASP A 453 5.09 18.62 21.94
N THR A 454 5.25 19.16 20.72
CA THR A 454 4.38 18.77 19.59
C THR A 454 4.71 17.40 18.99
N LEU A 455 5.90 16.85 19.25
CA LEU A 455 6.36 15.54 18.75
C LEU A 455 6.23 14.42 19.79
N GLN A 456 6.16 14.74 21.09
CA GLN A 456 5.94 13.75 22.13
C GLN A 456 4.47 13.28 22.10
N PRO A 457 4.22 11.95 22.11
CA PRO A 457 2.88 11.43 22.31
C PRO A 457 2.38 11.92 23.68
N ASN A 458 1.24 12.59 23.65
CA ASN A 458 0.65 13.35 24.75
C ASN A 458 0.63 12.58 26.10
N ASN A 459 1.48 12.99 27.05
CA ASN A 459 1.34 12.69 28.49
C ASN A 459 0.15 13.44 29.13
N ILE A 460 -0.97 13.57 28.41
CA ILE A 460 -2.18 14.23 28.89
C ILE A 460 -3.06 13.20 29.62
N ASN A 461 -3.76 13.65 30.66
CA ASN A 461 -4.60 12.86 31.56
C ASN A 461 -5.63 11.95 30.82
N ASN A 462 -5.74 10.68 31.19
CA ASN A 462 -6.38 9.63 30.39
C ASN A 462 -7.89 9.80 30.13
N ARG A 463 -8.65 10.44 31.04
CA ARG A 463 -10.10 10.65 30.84
C ARG A 463 -10.43 11.72 29.78
N PHE A 464 -9.57 12.72 29.60
CA PHE A 464 -9.73 13.74 28.55
C PHE A 464 -9.40 13.22 27.14
N LYS A 465 -8.87 11.99 27.01
CA LYS A 465 -8.37 11.42 25.75
C LYS A 465 -9.48 10.85 24.85
N ILE A 466 -10.44 10.10 25.40
CA ILE A 466 -11.40 9.32 24.58
C ILE A 466 -12.29 10.23 23.74
N GLN A 467 -12.88 11.28 24.34
CA GLN A 467 -13.73 12.21 23.60
C GLN A 467 -12.96 12.95 22.49
N LYS A 468 -11.68 13.25 22.71
CA LYS A 468 -10.81 13.87 21.71
C LYS A 468 -10.43 12.92 20.57
N TYR A 469 -10.44 11.61 20.82
CA TYR A 469 -10.21 10.59 19.79
C TYR A 469 -11.38 10.50 18.80
N PHE A 470 -12.62 10.62 19.28
CA PHE A 470 -13.82 10.56 18.42
C PHE A 470 -14.23 11.91 17.81
N ASN A 471 -13.71 13.03 18.31
CA ASN A 471 -13.96 14.36 17.73
C ASN A 471 -13.09 14.61 16.49
N LEU A 472 -13.41 13.89 15.41
CA LEU A 472 -12.80 14.04 14.09
C LEU A 472 -13.69 14.90 13.18
N PRO A 473 -13.10 15.70 12.28
CA PRO A 473 -13.86 16.59 11.40
C PRO A 473 -14.81 15.81 10.49
N LEU A 474 -15.94 16.40 10.10
CA LEU A 474 -16.90 15.78 9.18
C LEU A 474 -16.26 15.32 7.85
N ASP A 475 -15.27 16.07 7.36
CA ASP A 475 -14.49 15.71 6.18
C ASP A 475 -13.74 14.38 6.31
N PHE A 476 -13.23 14.07 7.51
CA PHE A 476 -12.57 12.79 7.77
C PHE A 476 -13.56 11.65 7.56
N TRP A 477 -14.79 11.77 8.08
CA TRP A 477 -15.79 10.72 7.98
C TRP A 477 -16.19 10.44 6.53
N ILE A 478 -16.46 11.48 5.73
CA ILE A 478 -16.84 11.31 4.32
C ILE A 478 -15.71 10.63 3.53
N ILE A 479 -14.46 11.10 3.72
CA ILE A 479 -13.28 10.52 3.07
C ILE A 479 -13.10 9.07 3.49
N ASN A 480 -13.20 8.81 4.80
CA ASN A 480 -13.01 7.49 5.37
C ASN A 480 -14.03 6.50 4.83
N PHE A 481 -15.32 6.85 4.83
CA PHE A 481 -16.37 5.98 4.29
C PHE A 481 -16.15 5.67 2.81
N SER A 482 -15.82 6.68 1.99
CA SER A 482 -15.58 6.47 0.57
C SER A 482 -14.35 5.59 0.31
N TYR A 483 -13.27 5.80 1.07
CA TYR A 483 -12.03 5.02 1.00
C TYR A 483 -12.24 3.58 1.44
N CYS A 484 -12.80 3.37 2.65
CA CYS A 484 -13.02 2.04 3.22
C CYS A 484 -13.94 1.24 2.31
N LEU A 485 -15.02 1.84 1.81
CA LEU A 485 -15.93 1.17 0.90
C LEU A 485 -15.20 0.70 -0.36
N LEU A 486 -14.42 1.57 -1.01
CA LEU A 486 -13.68 1.22 -2.22
C LEU A 486 -12.73 0.02 -1.99
N ILE A 487 -11.97 0.02 -0.90
CA ILE A 487 -11.08 -1.10 -0.56
C ILE A 487 -11.87 -2.35 -0.21
N SER A 488 -12.93 -2.23 0.58
CA SER A 488 -13.76 -3.38 0.94
C SER A 488 -14.43 -4.01 -0.29
N VAL A 489 -14.73 -3.25 -1.35
CA VAL A 489 -15.16 -3.82 -2.63
C VAL A 489 -14.01 -4.56 -3.31
N CYS A 490 -12.83 -3.94 -3.46
CA CYS A 490 -11.69 -4.59 -4.12
C CYS A 490 -11.30 -5.90 -3.42
N TYR A 491 -11.11 -5.86 -2.11
CA TYR A 491 -10.70 -7.01 -1.32
C TYR A 491 -11.84 -8.01 -1.10
N GLY A 492 -13.02 -7.54 -0.73
CA GLY A 492 -14.17 -8.40 -0.42
C GLY A 492 -14.72 -9.15 -1.63
N SER A 493 -14.54 -8.61 -2.84
CA SER A 493 -14.94 -9.29 -4.07
C SER A 493 -13.95 -10.36 -4.52
N GLN A 494 -12.69 -10.35 -4.05
CA GLN A 494 -11.62 -11.20 -4.58
C GLN A 494 -11.96 -12.69 -4.48
N THR A 495 -12.43 -13.17 -3.34
CA THR A 495 -12.79 -14.59 -3.13
C THR A 495 -13.92 -15.00 -4.07
N ILE A 496 -14.95 -14.18 -4.19
CA ILE A 496 -16.13 -14.47 -5.02
C ILE A 496 -15.82 -14.40 -6.50
N ILE A 497 -15.01 -13.42 -6.93
CA ILE A 497 -14.52 -13.33 -8.31
C ILE A 497 -13.70 -14.58 -8.66
N LEU A 498 -12.83 -15.03 -7.76
CA LEU A 498 -12.04 -16.24 -7.99
C LEU A 498 -12.94 -17.48 -8.08
N SER A 499 -13.91 -17.65 -7.18
CA SER A 499 -14.90 -18.74 -7.29
C SER A 499 -15.72 -18.68 -8.58
N TYR A 500 -16.14 -17.49 -9.01
CA TYR A 500 -16.82 -17.27 -10.29
C TYR A 500 -15.98 -17.77 -11.47
N ILE A 501 -14.68 -17.46 -11.46
CA ILE A 501 -13.73 -17.84 -12.51
C ILE A 501 -13.40 -19.33 -12.45
N THR A 502 -13.24 -19.91 -11.27
CA THR A 502 -13.04 -21.36 -11.10
C THR A 502 -14.18 -22.13 -11.76
N LEU A 503 -15.43 -21.67 -11.60
CA LEU A 503 -16.60 -22.33 -12.17
C LEU A 503 -16.70 -22.22 -13.69
N HIS A 504 -16.23 -21.11 -14.29
CA HIS A 504 -16.35 -20.88 -15.73
C HIS A 504 -15.11 -21.26 -16.55
N GLY A 505 -13.93 -21.20 -15.94
CA GLY A 505 -12.65 -21.38 -16.63
C GLY A 505 -11.67 -22.36 -15.97
N GLY A 506 -12.09 -23.01 -14.87
CA GLY A 506 -11.28 -23.99 -14.15
C GLY A 506 -10.27 -23.39 -13.17
N LEU A 507 -9.64 -24.27 -12.40
CA LEU A 507 -8.70 -23.95 -11.33
C LEU A 507 -7.48 -23.15 -11.83
N ASP A 508 -6.92 -23.57 -12.97
CA ASP A 508 -5.77 -22.91 -13.59
C ASP A 508 -6.02 -21.43 -13.88
N LEU A 509 -7.21 -21.11 -14.43
CA LEU A 509 -7.55 -19.73 -14.76
C LEU A 509 -7.75 -18.89 -13.50
N ALA A 510 -8.33 -19.45 -12.45
CA ALA A 510 -8.49 -18.79 -11.15
C ALA A 510 -7.12 -18.50 -10.51
N SER A 511 -6.20 -19.47 -10.52
CA SER A 511 -4.82 -19.27 -10.02
C SER A 511 -4.08 -18.15 -10.78
N GLN A 512 -4.10 -18.19 -12.13
CA GLN A 512 -3.50 -17.15 -12.96
C GLN A 512 -4.11 -15.77 -12.71
N THR A 513 -5.41 -15.75 -12.44
CA THR A 513 -6.14 -14.54 -12.09
C THR A 513 -5.74 -14.00 -10.71
N GLY A 514 -5.56 -14.87 -9.72
CA GLY A 514 -5.03 -14.51 -8.39
C GLY A 514 -3.62 -13.90 -8.46
N ILE A 515 -2.78 -14.42 -9.36
CA ILE A 515 -1.48 -13.81 -9.67
C ILE A 515 -1.66 -12.44 -10.32
N THR A 516 -2.57 -12.32 -11.29
CA THR A 516 -2.84 -11.08 -12.02
C THR A 516 -3.31 -9.95 -11.10
N ILE A 517 -4.26 -10.22 -10.19
CA ILE A 517 -4.74 -9.23 -9.22
C ILE A 517 -3.63 -8.80 -8.26
N SER A 518 -2.79 -9.74 -7.80
CA SER A 518 -1.72 -9.45 -6.86
C SER A 518 -0.59 -8.62 -7.49
N VAL A 519 -0.18 -8.95 -8.73
CA VAL A 519 0.81 -8.16 -9.48
C VAL A 519 0.30 -6.74 -9.73
N SER A 520 -0.97 -6.61 -10.11
CA SER A 520 -1.56 -5.30 -10.37
C SER A 520 -1.74 -4.45 -9.11
N ALA A 521 -2.11 -5.05 -7.97
CA ALA A 521 -2.13 -4.37 -6.67
C ALA A 521 -0.75 -3.88 -6.23
N MET A 522 0.27 -4.73 -6.41
CA MET A 522 1.66 -4.35 -6.18
C MET A 522 2.07 -3.13 -7.04
N LEU A 523 1.62 -3.04 -8.30
CA LEU A 523 1.94 -1.91 -9.19
C LEU A 523 1.09 -0.66 -8.92
N GLY A 524 -0.16 -0.83 -8.49
CA GLY A 524 -1.11 0.26 -8.28
C GLY A 524 -0.61 1.29 -7.26
N GLY A 525 -0.08 0.84 -6.13
CA GLY A 525 0.42 1.72 -5.07
C GLY A 525 1.48 2.73 -5.55
N PRO A 526 2.61 2.27 -6.14
CA PRO A 526 3.65 3.15 -6.66
C PRO A 526 3.15 4.07 -7.76
N ILE A 527 2.34 3.59 -8.70
CA ILE A 527 1.79 4.39 -9.80
C ILE A 527 0.98 5.57 -9.24
N PHE A 528 0.00 5.30 -8.38
CA PHE A 528 -0.84 6.35 -7.81
C PHE A 528 -0.08 7.25 -6.85
N SER A 529 0.91 6.74 -6.12
CA SER A 529 1.72 7.60 -5.25
C SER A 529 2.54 8.64 -6.02
N VAL A 530 3.09 8.25 -7.18
CA VAL A 530 3.81 9.14 -8.09
C VAL A 530 2.84 10.14 -8.75
N LEU A 531 1.66 9.68 -9.18
CA LEU A 531 0.63 10.55 -9.75
C LEU A 531 0.15 11.61 -8.75
N ILE A 532 -0.09 11.23 -7.50
CA ILE A 532 -0.46 12.14 -6.42
C ILE A 532 0.66 13.14 -6.15
N TYR A 533 1.91 12.66 -6.06
CA TYR A 533 3.05 13.52 -5.81
C TYR A 533 3.20 14.61 -6.88
N PHE A 534 2.95 14.29 -8.15
CA PHE A 534 3.07 15.26 -9.25
C PHE A 534 1.82 16.12 -9.47
N CYS A 535 0.62 15.57 -9.29
CA CYS A 535 -0.62 16.27 -9.64
C CYS A 535 -1.25 16.98 -8.43
N GLY A 536 -1.00 16.51 -7.21
CA GLY A 536 -1.59 17.01 -5.96
C GLY A 536 -3.08 16.68 -5.78
N ARG A 537 -3.84 16.45 -6.85
CA ARG A 537 -5.31 16.32 -6.86
C ARG A 537 -5.86 15.01 -6.29
N ARG A 538 -5.62 14.74 -5.01
CA ARG A 538 -6.03 13.50 -4.32
C ARG A 538 -7.54 13.21 -4.40
N PRO A 539 -8.47 14.16 -4.13
CA PRO A 539 -9.90 13.87 -4.20
C PRO A 539 -10.38 13.49 -5.62
N LEU A 540 -9.76 14.08 -6.64
CA LEU A 540 -10.05 13.75 -8.04
C LEU A 540 -9.66 12.30 -8.35
N PHE A 541 -8.48 11.86 -7.90
CA PHE A 541 -8.06 10.48 -8.10
C PHE A 541 -9.00 9.48 -7.41
N GLN A 542 -9.57 9.83 -6.26
CA GLN A 542 -10.55 8.98 -5.59
C GLN A 542 -11.82 8.79 -6.45
N VAL A 543 -12.35 9.86 -7.04
CA VAL A 543 -13.48 9.80 -7.99
C VAL A 543 -13.14 8.94 -9.20
N ILE A 544 -11.93 9.14 -9.78
CA ILE A 544 -11.48 8.37 -10.94
C ILE A 544 -11.37 6.87 -10.60
N LEU A 545 -10.81 6.53 -9.45
CA LEU A 545 -10.69 5.14 -9.00
C LEU A 545 -12.08 4.48 -8.86
N SER A 546 -13.06 5.16 -8.25
CA SER A 546 -14.42 4.64 -8.13
C SER A 546 -15.10 4.43 -9.49
N LEU A 547 -14.94 5.38 -10.43
CA LEU A 547 -15.47 5.25 -11.80
C LEU A 547 -14.85 4.06 -12.55
N ILE A 548 -13.52 3.95 -12.50
CA ILE A 548 -12.79 2.83 -13.12
C ILE A 548 -13.24 1.50 -12.49
N GLY A 549 -13.48 1.47 -11.17
CA GLY A 549 -14.05 0.29 -10.50
C GLY A 549 -15.38 -0.15 -11.09
N ILE A 550 -16.33 0.77 -11.21
CA ILE A 550 -17.66 0.49 -11.79
C ILE A 550 -17.51 -0.09 -13.21
N ILE A 551 -16.64 0.53 -14.02
CA ILE A 551 -16.38 0.10 -15.39
C ILE A 551 -15.78 -1.32 -15.41
N SER A 552 -14.82 -1.63 -14.55
CA SER A 552 -14.17 -2.95 -14.49
C SER A 552 -15.12 -4.07 -14.09
N PHE A 553 -15.98 -3.85 -13.09
CA PHE A 553 -17.01 -4.82 -12.73
C PHE A 553 -18.07 -4.96 -13.82
N GLY A 554 -18.43 -3.85 -14.48
CA GLY A 554 -19.31 -3.87 -15.65
C GLY A 554 -18.72 -4.71 -16.79
N PHE A 555 -17.42 -4.58 -17.08
CA PHE A 555 -16.75 -5.40 -18.09
C PHE A 555 -16.74 -6.89 -17.73
N LEU A 556 -16.50 -7.22 -16.45
CA LEU A 556 -16.55 -8.60 -15.97
C LEU A 556 -17.95 -9.20 -16.18
N PHE A 557 -19.00 -8.39 -16.01
CA PHE A 557 -20.40 -8.82 -16.21
C PHE A 557 -20.80 -8.94 -17.69
N PHE A 558 -20.59 -7.89 -18.48
CA PHE A 558 -21.12 -7.82 -19.86
C PHE A 558 -20.31 -8.61 -20.87
N SER A 559 -19.07 -8.97 -20.54
CA SER A 559 -18.16 -9.59 -21.49
C SER A 559 -17.56 -10.91 -20.97
N PRO A 560 -18.39 -11.93 -20.68
CA PRO A 560 -17.92 -13.23 -20.18
C PRO A 560 -17.02 -13.97 -21.20
N GLN A 561 -17.09 -13.59 -22.48
CA GLN A 561 -16.22 -14.12 -23.54
C GLN A 561 -14.82 -13.50 -23.55
N MET A 562 -14.65 -12.31 -22.96
CA MET A 562 -13.32 -11.71 -22.87
C MET A 562 -12.55 -12.31 -21.70
N SER A 563 -11.23 -12.35 -21.86
CA SER A 563 -10.36 -12.83 -20.79
C SER A 563 -10.59 -12.00 -19.51
N PRO A 564 -10.91 -12.65 -18.37
CA PRO A 564 -11.18 -11.96 -17.11
C PRO A 564 -9.95 -11.21 -16.58
N HIS A 565 -8.75 -11.51 -17.09
CA HIS A 565 -7.51 -10.88 -16.69
C HIS A 565 -7.51 -9.35 -16.85
N ILE A 566 -8.19 -8.78 -17.85
CA ILE A 566 -8.21 -7.33 -18.06
C ILE A 566 -8.94 -6.63 -16.91
N SER A 567 -10.18 -7.05 -16.63
CA SER A 567 -10.98 -6.47 -15.54
C SER A 567 -10.29 -6.64 -14.19
N ILE A 568 -9.65 -7.79 -13.98
CA ILE A 568 -9.05 -8.14 -12.70
C ILE A 568 -7.70 -7.45 -12.50
N PHE A 569 -6.94 -7.26 -13.57
CA PHE A 569 -5.77 -6.40 -13.56
C PHE A 569 -6.14 -4.96 -13.18
N ILE A 570 -7.27 -4.44 -13.69
CA ILE A 570 -7.73 -3.11 -13.30
C ILE A 570 -8.16 -3.10 -11.83
N ILE A 571 -8.93 -4.09 -11.36
CA ILE A 571 -9.34 -4.20 -9.95
C ILE A 571 -8.13 -4.24 -9.02
N GLY A 572 -7.07 -4.98 -9.35
CA GLY A 572 -5.85 -4.98 -8.54
C GLY A 572 -5.16 -3.61 -8.54
N ILE A 573 -5.03 -2.93 -9.68
CA ILE A 573 -4.52 -1.54 -9.72
C ILE A 573 -5.34 -0.62 -8.79
N LEU A 574 -6.66 -0.78 -8.77
CA LEU A 574 -7.55 -0.01 -7.92
C LEU A 574 -7.31 -0.28 -6.44
N ASP A 575 -7.10 -1.54 -6.04
CA ASP A 575 -6.82 -1.91 -4.65
C ASP A 575 -5.57 -1.19 -4.12
N GLY A 576 -4.44 -1.35 -4.83
CA GLY A 576 -3.19 -0.67 -4.48
C GLY A 576 -3.31 0.86 -4.54
N GLY A 577 -4.02 1.40 -5.53
CA GLY A 577 -4.23 2.84 -5.70
C GLY A 577 -5.11 3.46 -4.61
N ALA A 578 -6.21 2.79 -4.24
CA ALA A 578 -7.15 3.24 -3.23
C ALA A 578 -6.48 3.37 -1.85
N SER A 579 -5.65 2.38 -1.49
CA SER A 579 -4.82 2.41 -0.27
C SER A 579 -4.01 3.70 -0.14
N VAL A 580 -3.34 4.12 -1.22
CA VAL A 580 -2.48 5.30 -1.23
C VAL A 580 -3.30 6.60 -1.25
N VAL A 581 -4.32 6.68 -2.10
CA VAL A 581 -5.15 7.88 -2.25
C VAL A 581 -5.89 8.19 -0.94
N GLY A 582 -6.57 7.21 -0.36
CA GLY A 582 -7.36 7.46 0.85
C GLY A 582 -6.52 7.75 2.08
N ARG A 583 -5.44 6.99 2.33
CA ARG A 583 -4.56 7.25 3.49
C ARG A 583 -3.91 8.63 3.39
N SER A 584 -3.46 9.04 2.21
CA SER A 584 -2.89 10.38 2.01
C SER A 584 -3.92 11.52 2.13
N LEU A 585 -5.19 11.27 1.82
CA LEU A 585 -6.27 12.23 2.07
C LEU A 585 -6.53 12.39 3.57
N ILE A 586 -6.61 11.27 4.30
CA ILE A 586 -6.83 11.26 5.74
C ILE A 586 -5.77 12.11 6.46
N THR A 587 -4.48 11.97 6.10
CA THR A 587 -3.38 12.74 6.71
C THR A 587 -3.48 14.25 6.53
N ASN A 588 -4.17 14.72 5.50
CA ASN A 588 -4.29 16.16 5.23
C ASN A 588 -5.45 16.81 6.00
N VAL A 589 -6.40 16.00 6.45
CA VAL A 589 -7.64 16.47 7.08
C VAL A 589 -7.51 16.48 8.61
N ILE A 590 -6.84 15.48 9.16
CA ILE A 590 -6.71 15.32 10.61
C ILE A 590 -5.45 16.00 11.13
N LYS A 591 -5.48 16.41 12.40
CA LYS A 591 -4.31 17.01 13.06
C LYS A 591 -3.25 15.94 13.30
N GLN A 592 -1.98 16.33 13.30
CA GLN A 592 -0.87 15.41 13.51
C GLN A 592 -0.95 14.58 14.82
N GLN A 593 -1.55 15.16 15.87
CA GLN A 593 -1.78 14.46 17.14
C GLN A 593 -2.86 13.37 17.09
N GLN A 594 -3.65 13.32 16.01
CA GLN A 594 -4.78 12.41 15.82
C GLN A 594 -4.51 11.42 14.68
N PHE A 595 -3.30 11.36 14.11
CA PHE A 595 -2.99 10.47 13.00
C PHE A 595 -3.28 9.01 13.34
N ASP A 596 -2.71 8.51 14.43
CA ASP A 596 -2.87 7.11 14.82
C ASP A 596 -4.35 6.77 15.12
N THR A 597 -5.08 7.70 15.72
CA THR A 597 -6.52 7.55 15.96
C THR A 597 -7.34 7.50 14.67
N GLY A 598 -7.07 8.42 13.73
CA GLY A 598 -7.75 8.47 12.45
C GLY A 598 -7.52 7.19 11.65
N TYR A 599 -6.29 6.66 11.67
CA TYR A 599 -5.97 5.38 11.04
C TYR A 599 -6.59 4.19 11.75
N ALA A 600 -6.61 4.17 13.09
CA ALA A 600 -7.27 3.10 13.85
C ALA A 600 -8.77 3.03 13.52
N ILE A 601 -9.45 4.18 13.49
CA ILE A 601 -10.86 4.25 13.10
C ILE A 601 -11.03 3.84 11.64
N SER A 602 -10.17 4.30 10.74
CA SER A 602 -10.22 3.90 9.33
C SER A 602 -10.12 2.39 9.15
N GLY A 603 -9.18 1.76 9.85
CA GLY A 603 -9.00 0.31 9.82
C GLY A 603 -10.22 -0.45 10.33
N ILE A 604 -10.89 0.06 11.38
CA ILE A 604 -12.14 -0.54 11.87
C ILE A 604 -13.22 -0.51 10.78
N PHE A 605 -13.43 0.63 10.13
CA PHE A 605 -14.44 0.72 9.05
C PHE A 605 -14.09 -0.15 7.84
N GLN A 606 -12.80 -0.26 7.51
CA GLN A 606 -12.32 -1.16 6.48
C GLN A 606 -12.62 -2.63 6.85
N SER A 607 -12.34 -3.01 8.10
CA SER A 607 -12.61 -4.35 8.64
C SER A 607 -14.12 -4.66 8.68
N VAL A 608 -14.97 -3.69 8.99
CA VAL A 608 -16.44 -3.84 8.91
C VAL A 608 -16.85 -4.21 7.49
N GLY A 609 -16.34 -3.50 6.48
CA GLY A 609 -16.66 -3.79 5.09
C GLY A 609 -16.12 -5.15 4.63
N GLN A 610 -14.89 -5.51 5.01
CA GLN A 610 -14.29 -6.81 4.67
C GLN A 610 -14.97 -7.99 5.39
N PHE A 611 -15.49 -7.77 6.59
CA PHE A 611 -16.27 -8.78 7.33
C PHE A 611 -17.68 -8.94 6.76
N ALA A 612 -18.39 -7.83 6.51
CA ALA A 612 -19.82 -7.85 6.22
C ALA A 612 -20.15 -8.01 4.73
N LEU A 613 -19.40 -7.40 3.82
CA LEU A 613 -19.77 -7.37 2.40
C LEU A 613 -19.67 -8.73 1.70
N PRO A 614 -18.65 -9.59 1.94
CA PRO A 614 -18.58 -10.88 1.25
C PRO A 614 -19.79 -11.80 1.57
N PRO A 615 -20.19 -12.03 2.84
CA PRO A 615 -21.40 -12.81 3.13
C PRO A 615 -22.66 -12.24 2.48
N VAL A 616 -22.84 -10.91 2.52
CA VAL A 616 -24.00 -10.24 1.89
C VAL A 616 -24.01 -10.48 0.38
N SER A 617 -22.87 -10.31 -0.30
CA SER A 617 -22.78 -10.58 -1.73
C SER A 617 -23.03 -12.06 -2.08
N GLY A 618 -22.65 -12.99 -1.20
CA GLY A 618 -22.99 -14.41 -1.32
C GLY A 618 -24.49 -14.68 -1.26
N LEU A 619 -25.24 -13.95 -0.42
CA LEU A 619 -26.71 -14.04 -0.39
C LEU A 619 -27.35 -13.56 -1.70
N PHE A 620 -26.79 -12.51 -2.32
CA PHE A 620 -27.26 -12.04 -3.63
C PHE A 620 -26.98 -13.03 -4.75
N THR A 621 -25.92 -13.83 -4.65
CA THR A 621 -25.64 -14.93 -5.59
C THR A 621 -26.74 -15.99 -5.56
N MET A 622 -27.24 -16.36 -4.39
CA MET A 622 -28.24 -17.45 -4.25
C MET A 622 -29.66 -17.09 -4.70
N ASN A 623 -30.03 -15.80 -4.63
CA ASN A 623 -31.41 -15.35 -4.86
C ASN A 623 -31.65 -14.74 -6.24
N TRP A 624 -30.62 -14.65 -7.09
CA TRP A 624 -30.72 -13.97 -8.38
C TRP A 624 -31.00 -14.97 -9.52
N PRO A 625 -31.91 -14.67 -10.48
CA PRO A 625 -32.32 -15.62 -11.53
C PRO A 625 -31.20 -16.08 -12.48
N ASN A 626 -30.09 -15.35 -12.53
CA ASN A 626 -28.84 -15.81 -13.14
C ASN A 626 -27.85 -15.99 -11.99
N ASP A 627 -27.53 -17.23 -11.67
CA ASP A 627 -26.95 -17.72 -10.41
C ASP A 627 -25.65 -17.03 -9.91
N GLN A 628 -25.08 -16.06 -10.62
CA GLN A 628 -23.88 -15.33 -10.18
C GLN A 628 -23.87 -13.83 -10.51
N SER A 629 -24.83 -13.32 -11.27
CA SER A 629 -24.84 -11.90 -11.63
C SER A 629 -25.19 -10.99 -10.45
N GLY A 630 -25.94 -11.50 -9.47
CA GLY A 630 -26.37 -10.74 -8.30
C GLY A 630 -25.21 -10.15 -7.50
N SER A 631 -24.13 -10.93 -7.30
CA SER A 631 -22.94 -10.44 -6.57
C SER A 631 -22.23 -9.32 -7.32
N ILE A 632 -22.10 -9.40 -8.63
CA ILE A 632 -21.46 -8.35 -9.44
C ILE A 632 -22.27 -7.05 -9.38
N TRP A 633 -23.60 -7.13 -9.50
CA TRP A 633 -24.49 -5.97 -9.34
C TRP A 633 -24.40 -5.34 -7.95
N PHE A 634 -24.30 -6.17 -6.91
CA PHE A 634 -24.08 -5.69 -5.55
C PHE A 634 -22.77 -4.90 -5.45
N TRP A 635 -21.66 -5.38 -6.00
CA TRP A 635 -20.39 -4.66 -5.98
C TRP A 635 -20.42 -3.36 -6.78
N ILE A 636 -21.09 -3.34 -7.94
CA ILE A 636 -21.32 -2.12 -8.73
C ILE A 636 -22.12 -1.09 -7.91
N PHE A 637 -23.19 -1.53 -7.24
CA PHE A 637 -24.00 -0.66 -6.39
C PHE A 637 -23.19 -0.07 -5.24
N MET A 638 -22.38 -0.88 -4.56
CA MET A 638 -21.49 -0.40 -3.51
C MET A 638 -20.51 0.63 -4.06
N LEU A 639 -19.85 0.37 -5.20
CA LEU A 639 -18.94 1.34 -5.83
C LEU A 639 -19.64 2.65 -6.22
N PHE A 640 -20.91 2.59 -6.63
CA PHE A 640 -21.69 3.78 -6.90
C PHE A 640 -21.91 4.63 -5.64
N ILE A 641 -22.20 4.01 -4.49
CA ILE A 641 -22.25 4.73 -3.20
C ILE A 641 -20.88 5.35 -2.89
N GLY A 642 -19.79 4.61 -3.08
CA GLY A 642 -18.43 5.10 -2.91
C GLY A 642 -18.11 6.31 -3.81
N LEU A 643 -18.56 6.26 -5.06
CA LEU A 643 -18.42 7.34 -6.04
C LEU A 643 -19.15 8.61 -5.60
N VAL A 644 -20.40 8.50 -5.12
CA VAL A 644 -21.17 9.65 -4.63
C VAL A 644 -20.41 10.33 -3.48
N LEU A 645 -19.89 9.56 -2.52
CA LEU A 645 -19.10 10.10 -1.40
C LEU A 645 -17.78 10.73 -1.87
N SER A 646 -17.11 10.15 -2.87
CA SER A 646 -15.91 10.73 -3.49
C SER A 646 -16.20 12.06 -4.19
N VAL A 647 -17.33 12.17 -4.89
CA VAL A 647 -17.76 13.42 -5.54
C VAL A 647 -18.07 14.49 -4.50
N ILE A 648 -18.74 14.14 -3.40
CA ILE A 648 -18.98 15.06 -2.27
C ILE A 648 -17.65 15.57 -1.70
N THR A 649 -16.67 14.68 -1.52
CA THR A 649 -15.32 15.04 -1.08
C THR A 649 -14.65 16.05 -2.03
N LEU A 650 -14.72 15.82 -3.34
CA LEU A 650 -14.18 16.72 -4.35
C LEU A 650 -14.86 18.10 -4.30
N ILE A 651 -16.19 18.15 -4.19
CA ILE A 651 -16.94 19.41 -4.07
C ILE A 651 -16.52 20.17 -2.82
N ARG A 652 -16.34 19.47 -1.69
CA ARG A 652 -15.92 20.08 -0.42
C ARG A 652 -14.48 20.61 -0.48
N ASP A 653 -13.56 19.91 -1.14
CA ASP A 653 -12.20 20.43 -1.36
C ASP A 653 -12.20 21.75 -2.14
N ILE A 654 -13.04 21.84 -3.18
CA ILE A 654 -13.17 23.05 -4.00
C ILE A 654 -13.80 24.20 -3.19
N LYS A 655 -14.89 23.94 -2.46
CA LYS A 655 -15.67 24.98 -1.77
C LYS A 655 -15.09 25.44 -0.43
N PHE A 656 -14.60 24.52 0.40
CA PHE A 656 -14.21 24.82 1.79
C PHE A 656 -12.70 24.87 1.99
N PHE A 657 -11.95 24.02 1.28
CA PHE A 657 -10.50 23.93 1.46
C PHE A 657 -9.70 24.76 0.47
N ASN A 658 -10.34 25.45 -0.48
CA ASN A 658 -9.67 26.18 -1.56
C ASN A 658 -8.60 25.31 -2.25
N LYS A 659 -8.92 24.05 -2.52
CA LYS A 659 -8.01 23.04 -3.12
C LYS A 659 -6.80 22.68 -2.25
N LYS A 660 -6.83 22.91 -0.93
CA LYS A 660 -5.75 22.49 -0.03
C LYS A 660 -5.63 20.98 0.10
N LEU A 661 -6.71 20.20 -0.02
CA LEU A 661 -6.59 18.73 -0.01
C LEU A 661 -5.98 18.22 -1.33
N SER A 662 -6.14 19.02 -2.40
CA SER A 662 -5.52 18.84 -3.71
C SER A 662 -4.07 19.38 -3.82
N LYS A 663 -3.46 19.90 -2.75
CA LYS A 663 -2.03 20.20 -2.68
C LYS A 663 -1.40 19.20 -1.71
#